data_AF-A0A1J5BR27-F1
#
_entry.id   AF-A0A1J5BR27-F1
#
_cell.length_a   1.000
_cell.length_b   1.000
_cell.length_c   1.000
_cell.angle_alpha   90.00
_cell.angle_beta   90.00
_cell.angle_gamma   90.00
#
_symmetry.space_group_name_H-M   'P 1'
#
loop_
_entity.id
_entity.type
_entity.pdbx_description
1 polymer ?
#
loop_
_entity_poly.entity_id
_entity_poly.type
_entity_poly.pdbx_seq_one_letter_code
_entity_poly.pdbx_strand_id
1 'polypeptide(L)'
;MMKKILTTILILAIFFSTLPVKALPSEETKIIGSGLSSGEFLSPKGVSVDEKGNIYVLDSGNYRVQVFNNNGNFKFMFGGKGTEPFQFMQPLDIAVKNEKVYITDGYGDIPSSNKVVVYDTKGKFLYKFGERGSEKGNFMAPTGIAIDEERYVYICDTGNRRVEKFTESGQLVKTFGEGVLDSPIGIDAKNGKVFVSDFYHKKIFIFSYDGKLSKNLVYSEFKSPGELAVDDNGNIFVVESGLASCGIFMFDSNGKFLKKIGNYGIKGGEFLKPYGIFISNEKIFITDEITSKLQMLTKEGKFIWEIRSILYRPDSMYLPTDILVSDKKIFIVDSMNWRVLILDENGSFAGTIEDIEGFPEWKLKPGVDLWFEIPFIIYPICIQKTKEGNFLVGDFGRFKYAFGGSNELMTPAHFRFLLIRSDGSYINSFSDDSKYPIIYNFVINDETGEIYANDGFNILVLDSRGKFLRKMNFAEFDVWKILSLTLDSNKNLLLSFMDGKVLSFTKDRKFIENIGIAGEGLGELKNPEEVAEDNGNYYVCDSGNSRIQIFDKFGNFIKTFGKRGTKKGEFIHPIRISISDDKIYVLDDYACRVSVFDKLTKDEILSAGESGIQYGKLLLPTSIAVASSGEIFVLDSSVGLVHKFNPDGIPIFNFGMTLDISRRFSLSAIFPFTGKISIDKEDNIYATDVYDNLIYKFDKFGNLLGFLYCGDYGIKSPFGICIGKDEKLYVTDESLSKIFVFDKDSGGLLFSFGSNDGETILNSPWGVAADEEGNIYVADSGNIAVKFFDKNGNLKKEIPIQCDFSEPPFTPTDIFYYEGYLYVLDSYNHKIILMNKNGETVATFGQKGGPATNFYGFSGTDFYQKDYGEFLYPLGIFVRDKKIYVADTSNSRVQVIPLSIFFDIIPPKISVQNSPERFINENSFNITFKVSDDRTPQDKINIYININGNGFNKISGGDTLRLINLSEGPCRIFAKAVDPAGNESDPIKIEFIVDLTPPEINFSLSGSTENNKVTLNGSVSDGLSGVKEAKINGNTVKIKNNGSFSADLNLNPGLNEIVVEAVDSAGNKTSKSANIYRKVTMVLKAGQNKFTVNGVEESLDAPPIIKNGRTLVPIRAIVEALGGTVIWEDSNKKITILLKDEKIELWIGKNIAVTNGIVKLIDYLNPDIVPEIINGRAMLPIRFIAANLGFNVQWDNATKTITINN
;
A
#
# COMPACT_ATOMS: atom_id res chain seq x y z
N MET A 1 -44.46 -23.41 -1.78
CA MET A 1 -43.67 -22.15 -1.71
C MET A 1 -42.45 -22.18 -2.63
N MET A 2 -41.60 -23.22 -2.61
CA MET A 2 -40.46 -23.34 -3.55
C MET A 2 -40.84 -23.41 -5.04
N LYS A 3 -42.01 -23.95 -5.42
CA LYS A 3 -42.47 -23.91 -6.83
C LYS A 3 -42.76 -22.49 -7.34
N LYS A 4 -43.28 -21.57 -6.51
CA LYS A 4 -43.52 -20.18 -6.93
C LYS A 4 -42.21 -19.40 -7.09
N ILE A 5 -41.18 -19.70 -6.30
CA ILE A 5 -39.86 -19.07 -6.40
C ILE A 5 -39.14 -19.55 -7.68
N LEU A 6 -39.22 -20.86 -8.02
CA LEU A 6 -38.67 -21.36 -9.28
C LEU A 6 -39.40 -20.80 -10.52
N THR A 7 -40.72 -20.62 -10.48
CA THR A 7 -41.47 -20.06 -11.61
C THR A 7 -41.18 -18.57 -11.81
N THR A 8 -40.94 -17.80 -10.75
CA THR A 8 -40.53 -16.38 -10.87
C THR A 8 -39.10 -16.25 -11.42
N ILE A 9 -38.18 -17.13 -11.03
CA ILE A 9 -36.80 -17.15 -11.56
C ILE A 9 -36.78 -17.59 -13.04
N LEU A 10 -37.64 -18.53 -13.45
CA LEU A 10 -37.73 -18.98 -14.85
C LEU A 10 -38.40 -17.94 -15.77
N ILE A 11 -39.38 -17.18 -15.28
CA ILE A 11 -40.02 -16.09 -16.06
C ILE A 11 -39.08 -14.87 -16.20
N LEU A 12 -38.23 -14.60 -15.19
CA LEU A 12 -37.15 -13.60 -15.31
C LEU A 12 -36.04 -14.04 -16.27
N ALA A 13 -35.70 -15.33 -16.33
CA ALA A 13 -34.70 -15.85 -17.28
C ALA A 13 -35.19 -15.86 -18.74
N ILE A 14 -36.50 -16.01 -18.98
CA ILE A 14 -37.08 -16.01 -20.33
C ILE A 14 -37.34 -14.58 -20.85
N PHE A 15 -37.48 -13.58 -19.98
CA PHE A 15 -37.55 -12.17 -20.41
C PHE A 15 -36.18 -11.58 -20.83
N PHE A 16 -35.07 -12.22 -20.48
CA PHE A 16 -33.72 -11.78 -20.86
C PHE A 16 -33.14 -12.45 -22.11
N SER A 17 -33.86 -13.35 -22.79
CA SER A 17 -33.28 -14.11 -23.93
C SER A 17 -33.95 -13.93 -25.30
N THR A 18 -35.06 -13.20 -25.45
CA THR A 18 -35.60 -12.88 -26.80
C THR A 18 -36.36 -11.55 -26.82
N LEU A 19 -35.63 -10.44 -27.00
CA LEU A 19 -36.14 -9.32 -27.78
C LEU A 19 -35.46 -9.37 -29.14
N PRO A 20 -36.20 -9.13 -30.25
CA PRO A 20 -35.60 -9.16 -31.57
C PRO A 20 -34.54 -8.06 -31.61
N VAL A 21 -33.31 -8.43 -31.92
CA VAL A 21 -32.31 -7.48 -32.41
C VAL A 21 -32.91 -6.86 -33.66
N LYS A 22 -33.52 -5.69 -33.49
CA LYS A 22 -33.85 -4.82 -34.60
C LYS A 22 -32.49 -4.29 -35.07
N ALA A 23 -31.93 -4.95 -36.07
CA ALA A 23 -30.73 -4.46 -36.71
C ALA A 23 -31.00 -3.06 -37.29
N LEU A 24 -30.00 -2.18 -37.07
CA LEU A 24 -29.63 -0.92 -37.74
C LEU A 24 -29.96 0.42 -37.04
N PRO A 25 -29.06 1.44 -37.15
CA PRO A 25 -27.89 1.48 -38.03
C PRO A 25 -26.54 1.32 -37.33
N SER A 26 -25.68 0.55 -38.00
CA SER A 26 -24.23 0.67 -37.97
C SER A 26 -23.82 2.02 -38.55
N GLU A 27 -23.44 2.98 -37.72
CA GLU A 27 -22.53 4.05 -38.13
C GLU A 27 -21.50 4.27 -37.01
N GLU A 28 -20.23 4.11 -37.36
CA GLU A 28 -19.09 4.18 -36.47
C GLU A 28 -19.06 5.52 -35.71
N THR A 29 -18.96 5.45 -34.36
CA THR A 29 -18.56 6.60 -33.56
C THR A 29 -17.10 6.92 -33.86
N LYS A 30 -16.80 8.16 -34.24
CA LYS A 30 -15.46 8.57 -34.67
C LYS A 30 -14.94 9.70 -33.79
N ILE A 31 -13.88 9.41 -33.03
CA ILE A 31 -13.09 10.43 -32.33
C ILE A 31 -12.10 11.00 -33.34
N ILE A 32 -12.10 12.32 -33.51
CA ILE A 32 -11.15 13.02 -34.39
C ILE A 32 -10.16 13.71 -33.46
N GLY A 33 -8.99 13.07 -33.27
CA GLY A 33 -8.06 13.31 -32.16
C GLY A 33 -7.18 14.55 -32.28
N SER A 34 -6.04 14.54 -31.57
CA SER A 34 -5.16 15.68 -31.35
C SER A 34 -3.86 15.61 -32.14
N GLY A 35 -3.32 16.77 -32.53
CA GLY A 35 -2.07 16.87 -33.30
C GLY A 35 -2.11 17.85 -34.48
N LEU A 36 -1.25 17.61 -35.46
CA LEU A 36 -0.94 18.55 -36.56
C LEU A 36 -1.33 17.99 -37.94
N SER A 37 -1.79 16.74 -38.02
CA SER A 37 -2.09 16.02 -39.26
C SER A 37 -3.56 16.21 -39.70
N SER A 38 -3.93 15.72 -40.88
CA SER A 38 -5.33 15.69 -41.33
C SER A 38 -6.21 14.90 -40.33
N GLY A 39 -7.30 15.49 -39.85
CA GLY A 39 -8.15 14.87 -38.84
C GLY A 39 -7.55 14.88 -37.42
N GLU A 40 -6.52 15.70 -37.16
CA GLU A 40 -5.98 15.97 -35.82
C GLU A 40 -6.12 17.47 -35.52
N PHE A 41 -6.50 17.88 -34.31
CA PHE A 41 -6.66 19.30 -33.96
C PHE A 41 -5.63 19.79 -32.93
N LEU A 42 -5.48 21.12 -32.84
CA LEU A 42 -4.76 21.84 -31.79
C LEU A 42 -5.58 23.08 -31.42
N SER A 43 -6.15 23.11 -30.22
CA SER A 43 -7.03 24.18 -29.74
C SER A 43 -8.09 24.60 -30.79
N PRO A 44 -8.98 23.68 -31.23
CA PRO A 44 -10.09 24.06 -32.09
C PRO A 44 -11.02 25.02 -31.35
N LYS A 45 -11.62 25.99 -32.05
CA LYS A 45 -12.43 27.05 -31.39
C LYS A 45 -13.86 27.19 -31.89
N GLY A 46 -14.07 27.02 -33.19
CA GLY A 46 -15.37 27.23 -33.82
C GLY A 46 -15.75 26.09 -34.75
N VAL A 47 -17.05 25.80 -34.85
CA VAL A 47 -17.61 24.80 -35.76
C VAL A 47 -18.81 25.35 -36.53
N SER A 48 -18.87 25.08 -37.84
CA SER A 48 -19.96 25.52 -38.71
C SER A 48 -20.28 24.47 -39.77
N VAL A 49 -21.42 24.61 -40.47
CA VAL A 49 -21.90 23.62 -41.45
C VAL A 49 -22.39 24.29 -42.72
N ASP A 50 -22.11 23.68 -43.87
CA ASP A 50 -22.68 24.11 -45.16
C ASP A 50 -24.04 23.44 -45.46
N GLU A 51 -24.75 23.95 -46.47
CA GLU A 51 -26.04 23.42 -46.93
C GLU A 51 -25.98 21.96 -47.42
N LYS A 52 -24.78 21.40 -47.61
CA LYS A 52 -24.54 20.02 -48.06
C LYS A 52 -24.17 19.10 -46.87
N GLY A 53 -24.22 19.60 -45.63
CA GLY A 53 -23.87 18.84 -44.43
C GLY A 53 -22.38 18.62 -44.21
N ASN A 54 -21.50 19.43 -44.83
CA ASN A 54 -20.08 19.39 -44.51
C ASN A 54 -19.78 20.25 -43.30
N ILE A 55 -19.02 19.70 -42.37
CA ILE A 55 -18.67 20.30 -41.08
C ILE A 55 -17.30 20.96 -41.22
N TYR A 56 -17.23 22.26 -40.94
CA TYR A 56 -16.03 23.08 -40.99
C TYR A 56 -15.61 23.36 -39.55
N VAL A 57 -14.46 22.85 -39.15
CA VAL A 57 -13.90 23.05 -37.82
C VAL A 57 -12.71 23.98 -37.93
N LEU A 58 -12.74 25.07 -37.17
CA LEU A 58 -11.65 26.02 -37.05
C LEU A 58 -10.61 25.49 -36.06
N ASP A 59 -9.52 24.97 -36.60
CA ASP A 59 -8.40 24.40 -35.88
C ASP A 59 -7.38 25.50 -35.54
N SER A 60 -7.76 26.35 -34.58
CA SER A 60 -7.12 27.65 -34.38
C SER A 60 -5.65 27.58 -34.00
N GLY A 61 -5.25 26.60 -33.18
CA GLY A 61 -3.85 26.40 -32.81
C GLY A 61 -2.98 25.91 -33.97
N ASN A 62 -3.57 25.23 -34.95
CA ASN A 62 -2.91 24.85 -36.21
C ASN A 62 -3.05 25.90 -37.31
N TYR A 63 -3.75 27.00 -37.06
CA TYR A 63 -3.99 28.06 -38.03
C TYR A 63 -4.59 27.51 -39.33
N ARG A 64 -5.60 26.65 -39.25
CA ARG A 64 -6.26 26.07 -40.44
C ARG A 64 -7.74 25.81 -40.20
N VAL A 65 -8.47 25.55 -41.28
CA VAL A 65 -9.82 25.01 -41.25
C VAL A 65 -9.77 23.58 -41.76
N GLN A 66 -10.41 22.66 -41.05
CA GLN A 66 -10.56 21.26 -41.46
C GLN A 66 -12.01 20.97 -41.80
N VAL A 67 -12.23 20.28 -42.91
CA VAL A 67 -13.58 20.00 -43.43
C VAL A 67 -13.85 18.50 -43.35
N PHE A 68 -14.99 18.15 -42.77
CA PHE A 68 -15.46 16.79 -42.61
C PHE A 68 -16.82 16.63 -43.29
N ASN A 69 -17.19 15.40 -43.64
CA ASN A 69 -18.60 15.10 -43.90
C ASN A 69 -19.36 14.93 -42.57
N ASN A 70 -20.68 14.81 -42.66
CA ASN A 70 -21.53 14.61 -41.48
C ASN A 70 -21.24 13.31 -40.69
N ASN A 71 -20.44 12.38 -41.24
CA ASN A 71 -20.01 11.16 -40.55
C ASN A 71 -18.63 11.30 -39.87
N GLY A 72 -18.05 12.51 -39.83
CA GLY A 72 -16.72 12.74 -39.26
C GLY A 72 -15.56 12.29 -40.14
N ASN A 73 -15.80 12.01 -41.42
CA ASN A 73 -14.73 11.67 -42.36
C ASN A 73 -14.08 12.94 -42.88
N PHE A 74 -12.78 13.06 -42.63
CA PHE A 74 -11.95 14.15 -43.15
C PHE A 74 -12.04 14.19 -44.68
N LYS A 75 -12.31 15.38 -45.23
CA LYS A 75 -12.36 15.62 -46.67
C LYS A 75 -11.11 16.35 -47.13
N PHE A 76 -10.85 17.53 -46.58
CA PHE A 76 -9.71 18.38 -46.92
C PHE A 76 -9.49 19.43 -45.82
N MET A 77 -8.40 20.20 -45.95
CA MET A 77 -8.08 21.32 -45.07
C MET A 77 -7.55 22.50 -45.89
N PHE A 78 -7.63 23.71 -45.34
CA PHE A 78 -7.09 24.91 -45.96
C PHE A 78 -6.70 25.97 -44.91
N GLY A 79 -5.94 26.99 -45.34
CA GLY A 79 -5.33 27.99 -44.47
C GLY A 79 -3.85 27.70 -44.18
N GLY A 80 -3.35 28.24 -43.08
CA GLY A 80 -1.98 28.07 -42.60
C GLY A 80 -1.52 29.27 -41.77
N LYS A 81 -0.48 29.08 -40.96
CA LYS A 81 0.12 30.19 -40.19
C LYS A 81 0.89 31.13 -41.12
N GLY A 82 0.64 32.44 -41.00
CA GLY A 82 1.47 33.45 -41.62
C GLY A 82 0.70 34.70 -42.03
N THR A 83 1.41 35.59 -42.73
CA THR A 83 0.92 36.94 -43.05
C THR A 83 0.35 37.07 -44.46
N GLU A 84 0.44 36.02 -45.28
CA GLU A 84 -0.13 36.03 -46.62
C GLU A 84 -1.66 36.20 -46.58
N PRO A 85 -2.30 36.71 -47.64
CA PRO A 85 -3.75 36.97 -47.64
C PRO A 85 -4.62 35.74 -47.34
N PHE A 86 -4.14 34.54 -47.67
CA PHE A 86 -4.78 33.23 -47.45
C PHE A 86 -4.29 32.53 -46.17
N GLN A 87 -3.63 33.24 -45.26
CA GLN A 87 -3.10 32.68 -44.02
C GLN A 87 -3.70 33.37 -42.80
N PHE A 88 -3.64 32.68 -41.67
CA PHE A 88 -4.14 33.14 -40.38
C PHE A 88 -2.99 33.45 -39.43
N MET A 89 -3.23 34.41 -38.55
CA MET A 89 -2.33 34.77 -37.45
C MET A 89 -2.89 34.38 -36.10
N GLN A 90 -4.21 34.47 -35.92
CA GLN A 90 -4.95 34.12 -34.72
C GLN A 90 -6.46 34.01 -35.04
N PRO A 91 -6.89 32.92 -35.68
CA PRO A 91 -8.28 32.77 -36.06
C PRO A 91 -9.16 32.45 -34.84
N LEU A 92 -10.31 33.10 -34.74
CA LEU A 92 -11.18 33.04 -33.55
C LEU A 92 -12.52 32.35 -33.80
N ASP A 93 -13.20 32.71 -34.88
CA ASP A 93 -14.56 32.24 -35.16
C ASP A 93 -14.77 31.97 -36.67
N ILE A 94 -15.78 31.17 -37.01
CA ILE A 94 -16.07 30.67 -38.35
C ILE A 94 -17.58 30.68 -38.66
N ALA A 95 -17.94 31.25 -39.83
CA ALA A 95 -19.31 31.19 -40.35
C ALA A 95 -19.33 30.70 -41.80
N VAL A 96 -20.25 29.79 -42.11
CA VAL A 96 -20.42 29.21 -43.45
C VAL A 96 -21.83 29.51 -43.97
N LYS A 97 -21.92 30.14 -45.15
CA LYS A 97 -23.20 30.39 -45.84
C LYS A 97 -22.99 30.69 -47.32
N ASN A 98 -23.92 30.27 -48.19
CA ASN A 98 -23.90 30.53 -49.63
C ASN A 98 -22.57 30.15 -50.31
N GLU A 99 -22.10 28.93 -50.08
CA GLU A 99 -20.84 28.41 -50.63
C GLU A 99 -19.56 29.18 -50.22
N LYS A 100 -19.64 30.06 -49.21
CA LYS A 100 -18.49 30.78 -48.65
C LYS A 100 -18.24 30.46 -47.19
N VAL A 101 -16.98 30.51 -46.81
CA VAL A 101 -16.47 30.32 -45.44
C VAL A 101 -15.77 31.60 -45.01
N TYR A 102 -16.24 32.21 -43.93
CA TYR A 102 -15.70 33.43 -43.36
C TYR A 102 -15.02 33.13 -42.03
N ILE A 103 -13.79 33.61 -41.85
CA ILE A 103 -13.01 33.40 -40.63
C ILE A 103 -12.57 34.77 -40.08
N THR A 104 -12.88 35.04 -38.82
CA THR A 104 -12.31 36.18 -38.10
C THR A 104 -10.89 35.83 -37.65
N ASP A 105 -9.92 36.67 -38.01
CA ASP A 105 -8.50 36.45 -37.75
C ASP A 105 -7.88 37.65 -37.04
N GLY A 106 -7.86 37.64 -35.71
CA GLY A 106 -7.18 38.67 -34.93
C GLY A 106 -7.54 38.70 -33.44
N TYR A 107 -6.51 38.74 -32.60
CA TYR A 107 -6.59 39.09 -31.18
C TYR A 107 -5.26 39.77 -30.78
N GLY A 108 -5.31 40.83 -29.98
CA GLY A 108 -4.10 41.55 -29.56
C GLY A 108 -3.37 42.34 -30.67
N ASP A 109 -2.09 42.65 -30.41
CA ASP A 109 -1.33 43.71 -31.11
C ASP A 109 -0.46 43.25 -32.29
N ILE A 110 -0.72 42.06 -32.84
CA ILE A 110 0.14 41.47 -33.88
C ILE A 110 0.01 42.25 -35.22
N PRO A 111 1.10 42.79 -35.78
CA PRO A 111 1.09 43.39 -37.12
C PRO A 111 0.60 42.38 -38.18
N SER A 112 -0.25 42.81 -39.11
CA SER A 112 -0.87 41.96 -40.17
C SER A 112 -1.96 40.95 -39.71
N SER A 113 -2.39 41.03 -38.45
CA SER A 113 -3.62 40.40 -37.93
C SER A 113 -4.83 41.35 -37.99
N ASN A 114 -5.97 40.97 -37.42
CA ASN A 114 -7.23 41.72 -37.35
C ASN A 114 -7.86 41.93 -38.74
N LYS A 115 -8.25 40.83 -39.37
CA LYS A 115 -8.88 40.77 -40.69
C LYS A 115 -9.97 39.70 -40.74
N VAL A 116 -10.80 39.74 -41.77
CA VAL A 116 -11.67 38.62 -42.15
C VAL A 116 -11.13 37.98 -43.42
N VAL A 117 -10.94 36.66 -43.39
CA VAL A 117 -10.44 35.87 -44.52
C VAL A 117 -11.57 35.02 -45.08
N VAL A 118 -11.76 35.06 -46.40
CA VAL A 118 -12.89 34.39 -47.07
C VAL A 118 -12.42 33.35 -48.06
N TYR A 119 -13.00 32.15 -47.94
CA TYR A 119 -12.79 31.01 -48.84
C TYR A 119 -14.10 30.58 -49.47
N ASP A 120 -14.04 29.81 -50.55
CA ASP A 120 -15.17 28.99 -50.96
C ASP A 120 -15.25 27.69 -50.12
N THR A 121 -16.38 27.00 -50.22
CA THR A 121 -16.62 25.67 -49.61
C THR A 121 -15.72 24.55 -50.16
N LYS A 122 -14.77 24.84 -51.07
CA LYS A 122 -13.74 23.90 -51.53
C LYS A 122 -12.35 24.26 -50.99
N GLY A 123 -12.26 25.25 -50.10
CA GLY A 123 -11.02 25.70 -49.48
C GLY A 123 -10.16 26.60 -50.37
N LYS A 124 -10.71 27.13 -51.47
CA LYS A 124 -10.00 28.09 -52.31
C LYS A 124 -10.17 29.49 -51.72
N PHE A 125 -9.05 30.17 -51.48
CA PHE A 125 -9.05 31.56 -51.08
C PHE A 125 -9.75 32.43 -52.13
N LEU A 126 -10.68 33.28 -51.68
CA LEU A 126 -11.41 34.21 -52.54
C LEU A 126 -10.85 35.63 -52.39
N TYR A 127 -10.88 36.15 -51.17
CA TYR A 127 -10.40 37.49 -50.81
C TYR A 127 -10.29 37.62 -49.29
N LYS A 128 -9.69 38.72 -48.84
CA LYS A 128 -9.73 39.18 -47.45
C LYS A 128 -10.23 40.61 -47.41
N PHE A 129 -10.81 41.03 -46.28
CA PHE A 129 -11.16 42.42 -46.04
C PHE A 129 -10.86 42.82 -44.60
N GLY A 130 -10.64 44.11 -44.41
CA GLY A 130 -10.12 44.71 -43.18
C GLY A 130 -8.65 44.44 -42.93
N GLU A 131 -8.11 45.29 -42.07
CA GLU A 131 -6.75 45.24 -41.52
C GLU A 131 -6.77 45.83 -40.11
N ARG A 132 -5.65 45.71 -39.39
CA ARG A 132 -5.53 46.31 -38.06
C ARG A 132 -5.72 47.83 -38.11
N GLY A 133 -6.69 48.34 -37.35
CA GLY A 133 -6.89 49.77 -37.20
C GLY A 133 -8.26 50.13 -36.60
N SER A 134 -8.43 51.41 -36.31
CA SER A 134 -9.67 51.99 -35.77
C SER A 134 -10.57 52.62 -36.85
N GLU A 135 -10.05 52.81 -38.06
CA GLU A 135 -10.81 53.34 -39.19
C GLU A 135 -11.96 52.40 -39.59
N LYS A 136 -13.02 52.93 -40.18
CA LYS A 136 -14.17 52.11 -40.60
C LYS A 136 -13.76 51.12 -41.68
N GLY A 137 -14.17 49.86 -41.55
CA GLY A 137 -13.71 48.76 -42.39
C GLY A 137 -12.44 48.06 -41.89
N ASN A 138 -11.77 48.60 -40.88
CA ASN A 138 -10.63 48.01 -40.19
C ASN A 138 -11.04 47.47 -38.82
N PHE A 139 -10.27 46.52 -38.28
CA PHE A 139 -10.64 45.80 -37.08
C PHE A 139 -9.57 45.88 -35.97
N MET A 140 -10.02 45.70 -34.74
CA MET A 140 -9.21 45.45 -33.56
C MET A 140 -9.91 44.37 -32.72
N ALA A 141 -9.32 43.18 -32.66
CA ALA A 141 -9.89 41.98 -32.03
C ALA A 141 -11.30 41.62 -32.56
N PRO A 142 -11.46 41.27 -33.86
CA PRO A 142 -12.74 40.80 -34.39
C PRO A 142 -13.08 39.42 -33.80
N THR A 143 -14.04 39.34 -32.88
CA THR A 143 -14.34 38.09 -32.13
C THR A 143 -15.45 37.27 -32.79
N GLY A 144 -16.69 37.77 -32.78
CA GLY A 144 -17.87 37.07 -33.31
C GLY A 144 -18.24 37.45 -34.75
N ILE A 145 -18.82 36.48 -35.48
CA ILE A 145 -19.31 36.66 -36.86
C ILE A 145 -20.72 36.06 -37.06
N ALA A 146 -21.60 36.80 -37.74
CA ALA A 146 -22.93 36.33 -38.13
C ALA A 146 -23.30 36.71 -39.56
N ILE A 147 -24.19 35.95 -40.20
CA ILE A 147 -24.62 36.18 -41.59
C ILE A 147 -26.16 36.13 -41.68
N ASP A 148 -26.77 37.26 -42.07
CA ASP A 148 -28.24 37.37 -42.19
C ASP A 148 -28.83 36.64 -43.41
N GLU A 149 -30.15 36.62 -43.55
CA GLU A 149 -30.84 35.99 -44.69
C GLU A 149 -30.63 36.77 -46.01
N GLU A 150 -30.26 38.06 -45.93
CA GLU A 150 -29.92 38.92 -47.08
C GLU A 150 -28.47 38.79 -47.53
N ARG A 151 -27.68 37.91 -46.89
CA ARG A 151 -26.27 37.59 -47.18
C ARG A 151 -25.28 38.68 -46.80
N TYR A 152 -25.63 39.56 -45.87
CA TYR A 152 -24.69 40.49 -45.25
C TYR A 152 -23.98 39.82 -44.08
N VAL A 153 -22.71 40.18 -43.91
CA VAL A 153 -21.82 39.67 -42.88
C VAL A 153 -21.67 40.73 -41.79
N TYR A 154 -21.85 40.34 -40.53
CA TYR A 154 -21.73 41.21 -39.37
C TYR A 154 -20.57 40.74 -38.51
N ILE A 155 -19.70 41.67 -38.13
CA ILE A 155 -18.50 41.39 -37.33
C ILE A 155 -18.54 42.19 -36.03
N CYS A 156 -18.36 41.51 -34.90
CA CYS A 156 -18.09 42.14 -33.62
C CYS A 156 -16.63 42.62 -33.59
N ASP A 157 -16.43 43.91 -33.80
CA ASP A 157 -15.12 44.56 -33.74
C ASP A 157 -14.85 44.99 -32.29
N THR A 158 -14.56 43.99 -31.44
CA THR A 158 -14.60 44.12 -29.96
C THR A 158 -13.70 45.22 -29.44
N GLY A 159 -12.47 45.30 -29.94
CA GLY A 159 -11.51 46.32 -29.52
C GLY A 159 -11.94 47.74 -29.90
N ASN A 160 -12.57 47.90 -31.06
CA ASN A 160 -13.13 49.20 -31.49
C ASN A 160 -14.56 49.44 -30.98
N ARG A 161 -15.13 48.50 -30.21
CA ARG A 161 -16.40 48.65 -29.50
C ARG A 161 -17.58 48.95 -30.45
N ARG A 162 -17.65 48.21 -31.55
CA ARG A 162 -18.65 48.43 -32.61
C ARG A 162 -19.00 47.13 -33.34
N VAL A 163 -20.03 47.22 -34.18
CA VAL A 163 -20.36 46.17 -35.15
C VAL A 163 -20.25 46.75 -36.56
N GLU A 164 -19.64 45.98 -37.46
CA GLU A 164 -19.50 46.35 -38.86
C GLU A 164 -20.24 45.36 -39.76
N LYS A 165 -21.06 45.91 -40.67
CA LYS A 165 -21.85 45.20 -41.68
C LYS A 165 -21.15 45.31 -43.02
N PHE A 166 -20.93 44.17 -43.66
CA PHE A 166 -20.30 44.03 -44.97
C PHE A 166 -21.20 43.32 -45.97
N THR A 167 -21.04 43.67 -47.24
CA THR A 167 -21.59 42.87 -48.33
C THR A 167 -20.92 41.51 -48.39
N GLU A 168 -21.56 40.57 -49.09
CA GLU A 168 -20.97 39.27 -49.41
C GLU A 168 -19.64 39.37 -50.19
N SER A 169 -19.24 40.54 -50.70
CA SER A 169 -17.96 40.77 -51.39
C SER A 169 -16.92 41.49 -50.51
N GLY A 170 -17.18 41.64 -49.21
CA GLY A 170 -16.28 42.31 -48.28
C GLY A 170 -16.27 43.84 -48.37
N GLN A 171 -17.28 44.45 -48.99
CA GLN A 171 -17.41 45.91 -49.00
C GLN A 171 -18.16 46.38 -47.75
N LEU A 172 -17.61 47.36 -47.04
CA LEU A 172 -18.26 47.95 -45.88
C LEU A 172 -19.59 48.61 -46.31
N VAL A 173 -20.68 48.20 -45.69
CA VAL A 173 -22.01 48.78 -45.87
C VAL A 173 -22.29 49.77 -44.76
N LYS A 174 -22.00 49.39 -43.51
CA LYS A 174 -22.34 50.20 -42.35
C LYS A 174 -21.54 49.83 -41.10
N THR A 175 -21.18 50.85 -40.34
CA THR A 175 -20.64 50.73 -38.97
C THR A 175 -21.69 51.27 -38.00
N PHE A 176 -21.96 50.55 -36.91
CA PHE A 176 -22.92 50.97 -35.89
C PHE A 176 -22.54 50.44 -34.50
N GLY A 177 -23.21 50.96 -33.46
CA GLY A 177 -22.92 50.61 -32.06
C GLY A 177 -21.80 51.44 -31.41
N GLU A 178 -21.08 52.27 -32.17
CA GLU A 178 -20.06 53.19 -31.64
C GLU A 178 -20.65 54.10 -30.55
N GLY A 179 -19.99 54.17 -29.38
CA GLY A 179 -20.44 54.93 -28.21
C GLY A 179 -21.62 54.31 -27.45
N VAL A 180 -22.10 53.14 -27.87
CA VAL A 180 -23.16 52.37 -27.21
C VAL A 180 -22.63 51.03 -26.70
N LEU A 181 -21.79 50.36 -27.48
CA LEU A 181 -21.13 49.11 -27.13
C LEU A 181 -19.77 49.39 -26.44
N ASP A 182 -19.30 48.46 -25.63
CA ASP A 182 -17.97 48.50 -25.01
C ASP A 182 -17.18 47.20 -25.19
N SER A 183 -17.79 46.03 -24.98
CA SER A 183 -17.14 44.74 -25.24
C SER A 183 -18.10 43.76 -25.93
N PRO A 184 -18.44 44.00 -27.22
CA PRO A 184 -19.30 43.10 -27.97
C PRO A 184 -18.56 41.79 -28.28
N ILE A 185 -19.15 40.63 -27.94
CA ILE A 185 -18.50 39.32 -28.10
C ILE A 185 -19.34 38.32 -28.92
N GLY A 186 -20.56 38.01 -28.50
CA GLY A 186 -21.45 37.08 -29.20
C GLY A 186 -22.41 37.83 -30.14
N ILE A 187 -22.70 37.25 -31.30
CA ILE A 187 -23.54 37.87 -32.32
C ILE A 187 -24.37 36.85 -33.08
N ASP A 188 -25.65 37.17 -33.30
CA ASP A 188 -26.54 36.42 -34.19
C ASP A 188 -27.38 37.40 -35.02
N ALA A 189 -27.71 37.03 -36.25
CA ALA A 189 -28.43 37.88 -37.19
C ALA A 189 -29.58 37.11 -37.84
N LYS A 190 -30.80 37.43 -37.40
CA LYS A 190 -32.01 36.69 -37.78
C LYS A 190 -33.26 37.55 -37.72
N ASN A 191 -34.24 37.28 -38.58
CA ASN A 191 -35.56 37.93 -38.56
C ASN A 191 -35.49 39.47 -38.65
N GLY A 192 -34.59 40.03 -39.47
CA GLY A 192 -34.48 41.49 -39.64
C GLY A 192 -33.66 42.20 -38.56
N LYS A 193 -33.10 41.46 -37.60
CA LYS A 193 -32.43 41.98 -36.40
C LYS A 193 -31.05 41.38 -36.20
N VAL A 194 -30.16 42.16 -35.60
CA VAL A 194 -28.82 41.77 -35.15
C VAL A 194 -28.80 41.84 -33.62
N PHE A 195 -28.46 40.73 -32.99
CA PHE A 195 -28.40 40.57 -31.54
C PHE A 195 -26.94 40.49 -31.13
N VAL A 196 -26.54 41.31 -30.17
CA VAL A 196 -25.13 41.44 -29.77
C VAL A 196 -25.04 41.39 -28.25
N SER A 197 -24.27 40.45 -27.70
CA SER A 197 -23.94 40.45 -26.27
C SER A 197 -22.78 41.39 -26.00
N ASP A 198 -22.94 42.22 -24.97
CA ASP A 198 -21.90 43.13 -24.48
C ASP A 198 -21.48 42.72 -23.07
N PHE A 199 -20.26 42.19 -22.97
CA PHE A 199 -19.70 41.65 -21.74
C PHE A 199 -19.51 42.72 -20.66
N TYR A 200 -19.03 43.91 -21.03
CA TYR A 200 -18.72 44.98 -20.08
C TYR A 200 -19.98 45.67 -19.57
N HIS A 201 -20.91 46.01 -20.47
CA HIS A 201 -22.18 46.63 -20.11
C HIS A 201 -23.18 45.67 -19.47
N LYS A 202 -22.95 44.35 -19.59
CA LYS A 202 -23.83 43.28 -19.08
C LYS A 202 -25.23 43.37 -19.68
N LYS A 203 -25.29 43.56 -21.01
CA LYS A 203 -26.53 43.79 -21.76
C LYS A 203 -26.51 43.07 -23.10
N ILE A 204 -27.69 42.86 -23.67
CA ILE A 204 -27.85 42.47 -25.06
C ILE A 204 -28.38 43.67 -25.85
N PHE A 205 -27.73 44.01 -26.96
CA PHE A 205 -28.17 45.07 -27.86
C PHE A 205 -28.82 44.46 -29.09
N ILE A 206 -29.98 45.00 -29.47
CA ILE A 206 -30.76 44.57 -30.63
C ILE A 206 -30.79 45.72 -31.62
N PHE A 207 -30.15 45.52 -32.77
CA PHE A 207 -30.15 46.46 -33.88
C PHE A 207 -31.05 45.92 -35.01
N SER A 208 -31.65 46.80 -35.80
CA SER A 208 -32.18 46.41 -37.12
C SER A 208 -31.05 46.23 -38.12
N TYR A 209 -31.30 45.55 -39.25
CA TYR A 209 -30.31 45.40 -40.34
C TYR A 209 -29.80 46.70 -40.95
N ASP A 210 -30.47 47.83 -40.72
CA ASP A 210 -29.99 49.16 -41.08
C ASP A 210 -29.07 49.79 -40.00
N GLY A 211 -28.71 49.05 -38.95
CA GLY A 211 -27.80 49.46 -37.89
C GLY A 211 -28.41 50.41 -36.85
N LYS A 212 -29.74 50.62 -36.86
CA LYS A 212 -30.40 51.42 -35.81
C LYS A 212 -30.61 50.56 -34.57
N LEU A 213 -30.28 51.10 -33.40
CA LEU A 213 -30.58 50.46 -32.13
C LEU A 213 -32.10 50.40 -31.96
N SER A 214 -32.66 49.20 -32.01
CA SER A 214 -34.08 48.95 -31.78
C SER A 214 -34.38 48.88 -30.28
N LYS A 215 -33.54 48.14 -29.53
CA LYS A 215 -33.72 47.92 -28.09
C LYS A 215 -32.41 47.50 -27.44
N ASN A 216 -32.24 47.76 -26.15
CA ASN A 216 -31.28 47.05 -25.32
C ASN A 216 -32.03 46.25 -24.25
N LEU A 217 -31.58 45.01 -24.00
CA LEU A 217 -32.09 44.15 -22.96
C LEU A 217 -31.21 44.35 -21.73
N VAL A 218 -31.79 45.01 -20.73
CA VAL A 218 -31.19 45.14 -19.41
C VAL A 218 -31.88 44.14 -18.51
N TYR A 219 -31.11 43.21 -17.98
CA TYR A 219 -31.56 42.29 -16.94
C TYR A 219 -30.63 42.42 -15.75
N SER A 220 -31.18 42.69 -14.57
CA SER A 220 -30.38 43.02 -13.38
C SER A 220 -29.44 41.92 -12.93
N GLU A 221 -29.68 40.67 -13.35
CA GLU A 221 -28.86 39.52 -12.99
C GLU A 221 -27.71 39.24 -13.96
N PHE A 222 -27.62 39.91 -15.11
CA PHE A 222 -26.47 39.71 -16.00
C PHE A 222 -25.17 40.12 -15.30
N LYS A 223 -24.17 39.22 -15.34
CA LYS A 223 -22.82 39.45 -14.81
C LYS A 223 -21.78 39.36 -15.91
N SER A 224 -21.95 38.38 -16.80
CA SER A 224 -21.03 38.02 -17.88
C SER A 224 -21.82 37.35 -19.02
N PRO A 225 -22.70 38.09 -19.73
CA PRO A 225 -23.40 37.54 -20.90
C PRO A 225 -22.37 37.21 -21.99
N GLY A 226 -22.34 35.94 -22.39
CA GLY A 226 -21.42 35.36 -23.37
C GLY A 226 -22.10 35.13 -24.72
N GLU A 227 -22.06 33.88 -25.17
CA GLU A 227 -22.67 33.43 -26.43
C GLU A 227 -24.20 33.59 -26.42
N LEU A 228 -24.79 33.82 -27.60
CA LEU A 228 -26.24 33.92 -27.75
C LEU A 228 -26.71 33.21 -29.01
N ALA A 229 -27.95 32.73 -28.99
CA ALA A 229 -28.59 32.10 -30.16
C ALA A 229 -30.06 32.51 -30.26
N VAL A 230 -30.56 32.65 -31.49
CA VAL A 230 -31.94 33.03 -31.78
C VAL A 230 -32.69 31.94 -32.55
N ASP A 231 -33.83 31.50 -32.00
CA ASP A 231 -34.66 30.49 -32.65
C ASP A 231 -35.52 31.07 -33.80
N ASP A 232 -36.19 30.20 -34.56
CA ASP A 232 -37.03 30.61 -35.69
C ASP A 232 -38.23 31.49 -35.29
N ASN A 233 -38.66 31.41 -34.02
CA ASN A 233 -39.72 32.27 -33.48
C ASN A 233 -39.20 33.63 -33.00
N GLY A 234 -37.88 33.85 -33.07
CA GLY A 234 -37.21 35.05 -32.60
C GLY A 234 -36.96 35.10 -31.09
N ASN A 235 -37.11 33.99 -30.36
CA ASN A 235 -36.73 33.93 -28.95
C ASN A 235 -35.20 33.95 -28.84
N ILE A 236 -34.71 34.70 -27.86
CA ILE A 236 -33.28 34.97 -27.65
C ILE A 236 -32.83 34.15 -26.45
N PHE A 237 -31.82 33.31 -26.65
CA PHE A 237 -31.18 32.50 -25.62
C PHE A 237 -29.80 33.07 -25.35
N VAL A 238 -29.57 33.56 -24.14
CA VAL A 238 -28.30 34.18 -23.73
C VAL A 238 -27.63 33.28 -22.71
N VAL A 239 -26.39 32.88 -22.98
CA VAL A 239 -25.57 32.15 -22.02
C VAL A 239 -24.92 33.13 -21.06
N GLU A 240 -25.11 32.91 -19.77
CA GLU A 240 -24.47 33.65 -18.70
C GLU A 240 -23.43 32.75 -18.05
N SER A 241 -22.16 33.15 -18.13
CA SER A 241 -21.02 32.32 -17.69
C SER A 241 -20.47 32.72 -16.33
N GLY A 242 -21.03 33.74 -15.65
CA GLY A 242 -20.59 34.16 -14.32
C GLY A 242 -20.97 33.16 -13.22
N LEU A 243 -20.01 32.78 -12.36
CA LEU A 243 -20.16 31.73 -11.34
C LEU A 243 -21.43 31.87 -10.47
N ALA A 244 -21.88 33.08 -10.10
CA ALA A 244 -23.09 33.25 -9.27
C ALA A 244 -24.41 33.40 -10.07
N SER A 245 -24.33 33.69 -11.37
CA SER A 245 -25.48 33.99 -12.24
C SER A 245 -25.70 32.96 -13.34
N CYS A 246 -24.85 31.93 -13.41
CA CYS A 246 -24.75 31.06 -14.57
C CYS A 246 -26.07 30.39 -14.95
N GLY A 247 -26.26 30.21 -16.26
CA GLY A 247 -27.44 29.59 -16.85
C GLY A 247 -27.81 30.19 -18.19
N ILE A 248 -28.98 29.83 -18.72
CA ILE A 248 -29.49 30.34 -19.98
C ILE A 248 -30.65 31.28 -19.71
N PHE A 249 -30.54 32.53 -20.13
CA PHE A 249 -31.58 33.54 -19.99
C PHE A 249 -32.36 33.63 -21.29
N MET A 250 -33.66 33.34 -21.22
CA MET A 250 -34.54 33.29 -22.38
C MET A 250 -35.42 34.54 -22.45
N PHE A 251 -35.47 35.18 -23.61
CA PHE A 251 -36.30 36.33 -23.90
C PHE A 251 -37.16 36.06 -25.14
N ASP A 252 -38.33 36.70 -25.23
CA ASP A 252 -39.11 36.67 -26.46
C ASP A 252 -38.52 37.59 -27.54
N SER A 253 -39.10 37.55 -28.75
CA SER A 253 -38.69 38.38 -29.89
C SER A 253 -38.87 39.89 -29.70
N ASN A 254 -39.60 40.30 -28.65
CA ASN A 254 -39.76 41.68 -28.23
C ASN A 254 -38.79 42.06 -27.10
N GLY A 255 -37.97 41.11 -26.62
CA GLY A 255 -37.02 41.32 -25.55
C GLY A 255 -37.66 41.37 -24.16
N LYS A 256 -38.78 40.69 -23.96
CA LYS A 256 -39.35 40.45 -22.62
C LYS A 256 -38.68 39.21 -22.05
N PHE A 257 -38.18 39.30 -20.82
CA PHE A 257 -37.67 38.14 -20.11
C PHE A 257 -38.78 37.10 -19.94
N LEU A 258 -38.50 35.87 -20.37
CA LEU A 258 -39.42 34.75 -20.24
C LEU A 258 -39.06 33.93 -19.01
N LYS A 259 -37.80 33.51 -18.88
CA LYS A 259 -37.29 32.75 -17.73
C LYS A 259 -35.78 32.58 -17.78
N LYS A 260 -35.21 32.17 -16.64
CA LYS A 260 -33.88 31.60 -16.51
C LYS A 260 -34.00 30.06 -16.55
N ILE A 261 -33.12 29.40 -17.29
CA ILE A 261 -32.99 27.95 -17.36
C ILE A 261 -31.69 27.57 -16.64
N GLY A 262 -31.83 26.71 -15.65
CA GLY A 262 -30.75 26.22 -14.80
C GLY A 262 -30.27 27.20 -13.74
N ASN A 263 -29.68 26.64 -12.69
CA ASN A 263 -29.08 27.34 -11.57
C ASN A 263 -27.62 26.92 -11.40
N TYR A 264 -26.90 27.61 -10.51
CA TYR A 264 -25.55 27.20 -10.13
C TYR A 264 -25.55 25.79 -9.55
N GLY A 265 -24.74 24.90 -10.11
CA GLY A 265 -24.59 23.54 -9.63
C GLY A 265 -24.14 22.55 -10.69
N ILE A 266 -24.01 21.30 -10.26
CA ILE A 266 -23.43 20.23 -11.07
C ILE A 266 -24.45 19.20 -11.52
N LYS A 267 -25.70 19.22 -11.05
CA LYS A 267 -26.73 18.23 -11.45
C LYS A 267 -27.22 18.47 -12.88
N GLY A 268 -27.93 17.49 -13.42
CA GLY A 268 -28.64 17.65 -14.69
C GLY A 268 -29.61 18.83 -14.63
N GLY A 269 -29.46 19.78 -15.55
CA GLY A 269 -30.17 21.05 -15.61
C GLY A 269 -29.51 22.21 -14.84
N GLU A 270 -28.44 21.99 -14.10
CA GLU A 270 -27.65 23.03 -13.43
C GLU A 270 -26.38 23.37 -14.23
N PHE A 271 -25.68 24.45 -13.89
CA PHE A 271 -24.48 24.91 -14.60
C PHE A 271 -23.43 25.49 -13.64
N LEU A 272 -22.15 25.50 -14.02
CA LEU A 272 -21.08 26.23 -13.35
C LEU A 272 -20.45 27.29 -14.27
N LYS A 273 -20.16 26.93 -15.53
CA LYS A 273 -19.73 27.88 -16.57
C LYS A 273 -20.23 27.42 -17.94
N PRO A 274 -21.52 27.62 -18.23
CA PRO A 274 -22.05 27.30 -19.54
C PRO A 274 -21.42 28.23 -20.58
N TYR A 275 -21.17 27.73 -21.80
CA TYR A 275 -20.52 28.52 -22.85
C TYR A 275 -21.15 28.28 -24.23
N GLY A 276 -20.84 27.18 -24.92
CA GLY A 276 -21.38 26.89 -26.25
C GLY A 276 -22.85 26.50 -26.19
N ILE A 277 -23.68 27.10 -27.05
CA ILE A 277 -25.12 26.84 -27.12
C ILE A 277 -25.58 26.59 -28.56
N PHE A 278 -26.40 25.56 -28.75
CA PHE A 278 -27.09 25.31 -30.01
C PHE A 278 -28.58 25.13 -29.78
N ILE A 279 -29.40 25.84 -30.56
CA ILE A 279 -30.86 25.79 -30.48
C ILE A 279 -31.42 25.13 -31.72
N SER A 280 -32.07 23.98 -31.53
CA SER A 280 -32.89 23.34 -32.56
C SER A 280 -34.36 23.74 -32.42
N ASN A 281 -35.22 23.26 -33.32
CA ASN A 281 -36.66 23.53 -33.26
C ASN A 281 -37.31 23.06 -31.95
N GLU A 282 -36.79 22.00 -31.31
CA GLU A 282 -37.38 21.38 -30.11
C GLU A 282 -36.48 21.34 -28.87
N LYS A 283 -35.15 21.45 -29.04
CA LYS A 283 -34.15 21.16 -28.00
C LYS A 283 -33.09 22.25 -27.88
N ILE A 284 -32.54 22.36 -26.67
CA ILE A 284 -31.38 23.18 -26.35
C ILE A 284 -30.22 22.23 -26.05
N PHE A 285 -29.09 22.43 -26.72
CA PHE A 285 -27.84 21.76 -26.42
C PHE A 285 -26.88 22.80 -25.85
N ILE A 286 -26.25 22.47 -24.73
CA ILE A 286 -25.36 23.41 -24.05
C ILE A 286 -24.17 22.71 -23.45
N THR A 287 -23.00 23.29 -23.67
CA THR A 287 -21.75 22.86 -23.05
C THR A 287 -21.48 23.67 -21.79
N ASP A 288 -20.83 23.04 -20.82
CA ASP A 288 -20.38 23.69 -19.59
C ASP A 288 -18.92 23.35 -19.36
N GLU A 289 -18.09 24.40 -19.40
CA GLU A 289 -16.64 24.32 -19.41
C GLU A 289 -16.08 23.71 -18.13
N ILE A 290 -16.56 24.17 -16.98
CA ILE A 290 -16.02 23.79 -15.67
C ILE A 290 -16.37 22.34 -15.36
N THR A 291 -17.65 21.99 -15.52
CA THR A 291 -18.10 20.62 -15.25
C THR A 291 -17.79 19.65 -16.39
N SER A 292 -17.24 20.16 -17.50
CA SER A 292 -16.93 19.40 -18.70
C SER A 292 -18.10 18.51 -19.14
N LYS A 293 -19.30 19.08 -19.16
CA LYS A 293 -20.54 18.38 -19.51
C LYS A 293 -21.16 18.95 -20.77
N LEU A 294 -21.84 18.07 -21.51
CA LEU A 294 -22.86 18.42 -22.49
C LEU A 294 -24.20 18.07 -21.88
N GLN A 295 -25.16 18.97 -21.99
CA GLN A 295 -26.54 18.71 -21.59
C GLN A 295 -27.50 18.96 -22.75
N MET A 296 -28.49 18.09 -22.87
CA MET A 296 -29.66 18.32 -23.69
C MET A 296 -30.87 18.66 -22.82
N LEU A 297 -31.49 19.78 -23.11
CA LEU A 297 -32.69 20.27 -22.43
C LEU A 297 -33.85 20.39 -23.43
N THR A 298 -35.08 20.32 -22.93
CA THR A 298 -36.24 20.77 -23.70
C THR A 298 -36.15 22.28 -23.91
N LYS A 299 -36.89 22.82 -24.89
CA LYS A 299 -37.03 24.27 -25.07
C LYS A 299 -37.63 24.97 -23.85
N GLU A 300 -38.33 24.21 -23.00
CA GLU A 300 -38.83 24.69 -21.72
C GLU A 300 -37.75 24.72 -20.62
N GLY A 301 -36.54 24.24 -20.89
CA GLY A 301 -35.44 24.17 -19.93
C GLY A 301 -35.50 22.97 -19.01
N LYS A 302 -36.29 21.94 -19.34
CA LYS A 302 -36.29 20.68 -18.57
C LYS A 302 -35.11 19.82 -19.00
N PHE A 303 -34.38 19.33 -18.02
CA PHE A 303 -33.31 18.35 -18.23
C PHE A 303 -33.83 17.08 -18.94
N ILE A 304 -33.08 16.60 -19.94
CA ILE A 304 -33.38 15.34 -20.63
C ILE A 304 -32.28 14.33 -20.34
N TRP A 305 -31.04 14.64 -20.70
CA TRP A 305 -29.86 13.84 -20.41
C TRP A 305 -28.60 14.71 -20.39
N GLU A 306 -27.53 14.18 -19.82
CA GLU A 306 -26.19 14.76 -19.85
C GLU A 306 -25.15 13.69 -20.17
N ILE A 307 -24.01 14.15 -20.67
CA ILE A 307 -22.76 13.39 -20.69
C ILE A 307 -21.79 14.11 -19.77
N ARG A 308 -21.22 13.38 -18.81
CA ARG A 308 -20.22 13.89 -17.85
C ARG A 308 -18.85 13.32 -18.15
N SER A 309 -17.83 14.16 -17.96
CA SER A 309 -16.43 13.80 -17.96
C SER A 309 -16.08 12.99 -16.69
N ILE A 310 -15.40 11.85 -16.85
CA ILE A 310 -14.61 11.18 -15.80
C ILE A 310 -13.16 11.31 -16.27
N LEU A 311 -12.41 12.22 -15.65
CA LEU A 311 -11.00 12.50 -15.99
C LEU A 311 -10.23 11.19 -16.23
N TYR A 312 -9.46 11.14 -17.32
CA TYR A 312 -8.62 10.01 -17.74
C TYR A 312 -9.31 8.81 -18.41
N ARG A 313 -10.53 8.98 -18.93
CA ARG A 313 -11.05 8.07 -19.96
C ARG A 313 -11.01 8.67 -21.38
N PRO A 314 -10.78 7.86 -22.44
CA PRO A 314 -10.76 8.34 -23.82
C PRO A 314 -12.04 9.03 -24.30
N ASP A 315 -13.15 8.89 -23.59
CA ASP A 315 -14.47 9.47 -23.85
C ASP A 315 -14.75 10.77 -23.08
N SER A 316 -13.79 11.30 -22.31
CA SER A 316 -13.98 12.41 -21.36
C SER A 316 -13.80 13.82 -21.95
N MET A 317 -14.76 14.74 -21.82
CA MET A 317 -14.65 16.14 -22.31
C MET A 317 -13.78 17.04 -21.41
N TYR A 318 -13.12 18.07 -21.96
CA TYR A 318 -12.34 19.07 -21.23
C TYR A 318 -12.31 20.45 -21.95
N LEU A 319 -12.99 21.45 -21.35
CA LEU A 319 -13.30 22.76 -21.96
C LEU A 319 -14.00 22.66 -23.32
N PRO A 320 -15.24 22.16 -23.38
CA PRO A 320 -16.05 22.21 -24.59
C PRO A 320 -16.50 23.66 -24.92
N THR A 321 -15.87 24.31 -25.91
CA THR A 321 -16.08 25.75 -26.19
C THR A 321 -17.11 26.03 -27.28
N ASP A 322 -17.46 25.06 -28.12
CA ASP A 322 -18.46 25.27 -29.17
C ASP A 322 -19.21 23.97 -29.50
N ILE A 323 -20.42 24.10 -30.06
CA ILE A 323 -21.32 23.00 -30.34
C ILE A 323 -22.17 23.26 -31.57
N LEU A 324 -22.31 22.23 -32.40
CA LEU A 324 -23.16 22.23 -33.58
C LEU A 324 -23.99 20.95 -33.62
N VAL A 325 -25.26 21.06 -34.03
CA VAL A 325 -26.07 19.88 -34.37
C VAL A 325 -26.40 19.90 -35.85
N SER A 326 -26.08 18.81 -36.56
CA SER A 326 -26.39 18.64 -37.99
C SER A 326 -26.85 17.21 -38.24
N ASP A 327 -27.94 17.03 -38.99
CA ASP A 327 -28.43 15.71 -39.42
C ASP A 327 -28.46 14.65 -38.29
N LYS A 328 -29.02 15.04 -37.13
CA LYS A 328 -29.15 14.20 -35.92
C LYS A 328 -27.83 13.80 -35.25
N LYS A 329 -26.73 14.47 -35.58
CA LYS A 329 -25.43 14.33 -34.94
C LYS A 329 -25.03 15.60 -34.22
N ILE A 330 -24.38 15.44 -33.08
CA ILE A 330 -23.90 16.52 -32.22
C ILE A 330 -22.38 16.57 -32.35
N PHE A 331 -21.85 17.70 -32.80
CA PHE A 331 -20.43 18.00 -32.92
C PHE A 331 -20.03 18.92 -31.78
N ILE A 332 -19.10 18.48 -30.94
CA ILE A 332 -18.63 19.26 -29.79
C ILE A 332 -17.16 19.57 -30.00
N VAL A 333 -16.81 20.84 -29.93
CA VAL A 333 -15.42 21.30 -29.96
C VAL A 333 -14.86 21.20 -28.55
N ASP A 334 -13.99 20.21 -28.33
CA ASP A 334 -13.40 19.87 -27.04
C ASP A 334 -11.95 20.40 -26.97
N SER A 335 -11.85 21.66 -26.54
CA SER A 335 -10.75 22.55 -26.91
C SER A 335 -9.47 22.32 -26.14
N MET A 336 -9.51 21.70 -24.95
CA MET A 336 -8.29 21.31 -24.23
C MET A 336 -7.85 19.88 -24.50
N ASN A 337 -8.78 19.00 -24.89
CA ASN A 337 -8.40 17.68 -25.42
C ASN A 337 -8.00 17.72 -26.90
N TRP A 338 -8.02 18.91 -27.51
CA TRP A 338 -7.68 19.17 -28.91
C TRP A 338 -8.40 18.23 -29.87
N ARG A 339 -9.72 18.12 -29.74
CA ARG A 339 -10.52 17.18 -30.54
C ARG A 339 -11.92 17.71 -30.85
N VAL A 340 -12.61 17.02 -31.75
CA VAL A 340 -14.06 17.17 -31.95
C VAL A 340 -14.74 15.83 -31.69
N LEU A 341 -15.74 15.85 -30.80
CA LEU A 341 -16.58 14.70 -30.50
C LEU A 341 -17.80 14.70 -31.41
N ILE A 342 -18.19 13.51 -31.88
CA ILE A 342 -19.38 13.30 -32.69
C ILE A 342 -20.28 12.31 -31.97
N LEU A 343 -21.47 12.77 -31.59
CA LEU A 343 -22.47 11.97 -30.87
C LEU A 343 -23.75 11.85 -31.71
N ASP A 344 -24.57 10.85 -31.39
CA ASP A 344 -25.93 10.78 -31.90
C ASP A 344 -26.89 11.75 -31.17
N GLU A 345 -28.10 11.91 -31.70
CA GLU A 345 -29.15 12.77 -31.15
C GLU A 345 -29.60 12.41 -29.72
N ASN A 346 -29.27 11.22 -29.24
CA ASN A 346 -29.65 10.72 -27.91
C ASN A 346 -28.51 10.84 -26.89
N GLY A 347 -27.36 11.40 -27.27
CA GLY A 347 -26.19 11.45 -26.41
C GLY A 347 -25.62 10.07 -26.07
N SER A 348 -25.95 9.05 -26.86
CA SER A 348 -25.46 7.70 -26.66
C SER A 348 -24.11 7.52 -27.34
N PHE A 349 -23.11 7.07 -26.58
CA PHE A 349 -21.93 6.44 -27.15
C PHE A 349 -22.34 5.05 -27.64
N ALA A 350 -22.26 4.79 -28.96
CA ALA A 350 -22.58 3.46 -29.48
C ALA A 350 -21.37 2.53 -29.33
N GLY A 351 -21.19 1.92 -28.15
CA GLY A 351 -20.29 0.77 -27.98
C GLY A 351 -19.91 0.44 -26.52
N THR A 352 -20.15 -0.81 -26.11
CA THR A 352 -19.42 -1.46 -25.01
C THR A 352 -18.00 -1.78 -25.47
N ILE A 353 -17.00 -1.53 -24.62
CA ILE A 353 -15.66 -2.14 -24.75
C ILE A 353 -15.83 -3.62 -24.38
N GLU A 354 -16.28 -4.45 -25.31
CA GLU A 354 -16.03 -5.89 -25.28
C GLU A 354 -14.87 -6.15 -26.25
N ASP A 355 -13.76 -6.63 -25.69
CA ASP A 355 -12.60 -7.24 -26.36
C ASP A 355 -12.38 -6.89 -27.83
N ILE A 356 -11.61 -5.82 -28.06
CA ILE A 356 -10.72 -5.77 -29.22
C ILE A 356 -9.33 -6.11 -28.67
N GLU A 357 -8.82 -7.28 -29.03
CA GLU A 357 -7.43 -7.68 -28.74
C GLU A 357 -6.46 -6.58 -29.21
N GLY A 358 -5.70 -6.01 -28.28
CA GLY A 358 -4.59 -5.10 -28.57
C GLY A 358 -4.87 -3.63 -28.26
N PHE A 359 -4.71 -3.25 -26.98
CA PHE A 359 -4.43 -1.86 -26.62
C PHE A 359 -3.03 -1.47 -27.12
N PRO A 360 -2.87 -0.25 -27.68
CA PRO A 360 -1.71 0.53 -27.27
C PRO A 360 -2.06 1.97 -26.87
N GLU A 361 -1.44 2.30 -25.74
CA GLU A 361 -1.16 3.56 -25.07
C GLU A 361 -1.25 4.86 -25.88
N TRP A 362 -1.66 5.89 -25.14
CA TRP A 362 -2.04 7.23 -25.54
C TRP A 362 -0.96 7.96 -26.37
N LYS A 363 -1.41 8.84 -27.29
CA LYS A 363 -0.60 9.85 -27.99
C LYS A 363 -1.18 11.28 -27.88
N LEU A 364 -0.39 12.22 -27.38
CA LEU A 364 -0.51 13.68 -27.36
C LEU A 364 0.93 14.26 -27.30
N LYS A 365 1.20 15.23 -28.17
CA LYS A 365 2.52 15.83 -28.45
C LYS A 365 2.68 17.16 -27.70
N PRO A 366 3.89 17.59 -27.34
CA PRO A 366 4.24 18.99 -27.13
C PRO A 366 5.09 19.56 -28.28
N GLY A 367 4.99 20.87 -28.45
CA GLY A 367 5.77 21.64 -29.41
C GLY A 367 5.25 23.07 -29.63
N VAL A 368 5.03 23.83 -28.56
CA VAL A 368 5.31 25.28 -28.52
C VAL A 368 6.25 25.47 -27.33
N ASP A 369 7.39 26.12 -27.54
CA ASP A 369 8.56 26.17 -26.65
C ASP A 369 8.25 26.36 -25.16
N LEU A 370 8.87 25.54 -24.28
CA LEU A 370 9.36 25.84 -22.91
C LEU A 370 10.03 24.59 -22.25
N TRP A 371 10.90 24.83 -21.27
CA TRP A 371 12.01 23.97 -20.78
C TRP A 371 11.66 22.82 -19.79
N PHE A 372 12.55 21.79 -19.76
CA PHE A 372 12.94 20.79 -18.72
C PHE A 372 12.59 19.26 -18.86
N GLU A 373 13.56 18.41 -18.45
CA GLU A 373 13.73 16.93 -18.52
C GLU A 373 13.10 16.10 -17.37
N ILE A 374 12.75 14.79 -17.50
CA ILE A 374 12.90 13.76 -16.41
C ILE A 374 13.01 12.24 -16.89
N PRO A 375 13.36 11.20 -16.05
CA PRO A 375 14.43 10.18 -16.09
C PRO A 375 13.97 8.70 -16.34
N PHE A 376 14.74 7.67 -15.93
CA PHE A 376 14.26 6.31 -15.51
C PHE A 376 15.24 5.60 -14.50
N ILE A 377 14.77 4.74 -13.56
CA ILE A 377 14.62 3.24 -13.54
C ILE A 377 15.97 2.47 -13.56
N ILE A 378 16.02 1.27 -12.97
CA ILE A 378 17.02 0.25 -13.31
C ILE A 378 17.07 0.15 -14.84
N TYR A 379 18.13 0.66 -15.46
CA TYR A 379 18.32 0.52 -16.89
C TYR A 379 19.08 -0.78 -17.14
N PRO A 380 18.43 -1.91 -17.52
CA PRO A 380 19.17 -2.94 -18.23
C PRO A 380 19.68 -2.29 -19.50
N ILE A 381 20.98 -1.98 -19.55
CA ILE A 381 21.57 -1.27 -20.68
C ILE A 381 21.48 -2.14 -21.94
N CYS A 382 21.53 -3.46 -21.75
CA CYS A 382 21.33 -4.45 -22.79
C CYS A 382 21.01 -5.84 -22.20
N ILE A 383 20.23 -6.62 -22.95
CA ILE A 383 19.89 -8.02 -22.67
C ILE A 383 20.16 -8.82 -23.94
N GLN A 384 20.95 -9.90 -23.86
CA GLN A 384 21.19 -10.77 -25.01
C GLN A 384 21.07 -12.25 -24.62
N LYS A 385 20.46 -13.05 -25.51
CA LYS A 385 20.30 -14.49 -25.32
C LYS A 385 21.55 -15.23 -25.82
N THR A 386 22.12 -16.10 -24.98
CA THR A 386 23.25 -16.95 -25.34
C THR A 386 22.79 -18.17 -26.17
N LYS A 387 23.73 -18.82 -26.85
CA LYS A 387 23.49 -20.06 -27.64
C LYS A 387 22.94 -21.22 -26.80
N GLU A 388 23.18 -21.20 -25.50
CA GLU A 388 22.71 -22.19 -24.53
C GLU A 388 21.28 -21.89 -24.01
N GLY A 389 20.67 -20.79 -24.47
CA GLY A 389 19.32 -20.37 -24.10
C GLY A 389 19.24 -19.47 -22.86
N ASN A 390 20.37 -19.10 -22.27
CA ASN A 390 20.46 -18.23 -21.09
C ASN A 390 20.36 -16.75 -21.51
N PHE A 391 19.93 -15.86 -20.62
CA PHE A 391 19.90 -14.40 -20.84
C PHE A 391 21.04 -13.74 -20.06
N LEU A 392 21.83 -12.92 -20.75
CA LEU A 392 22.87 -12.08 -20.14
C LEU A 392 22.33 -10.64 -20.02
N VAL A 393 22.33 -10.10 -18.81
CA VAL A 393 21.81 -8.75 -18.48
C VAL A 393 22.94 -7.92 -17.86
N GLY A 394 23.17 -6.69 -18.34
CA GLY A 394 24.14 -5.74 -17.76
C GLY A 394 23.47 -4.63 -16.93
N ASP A 395 24.01 -4.34 -15.73
CA ASP A 395 23.48 -3.40 -14.73
C ASP A 395 24.56 -2.42 -14.18
N PHE A 396 24.15 -1.21 -13.76
CA PHE A 396 24.98 -0.19 -13.08
C PHE A 396 24.99 -0.37 -11.55
N GLY A 397 26.15 -0.65 -10.95
CA GLY A 397 26.32 -0.70 -9.48
C GLY A 397 26.76 0.62 -8.83
N ARG A 398 26.23 0.90 -7.62
CA ARG A 398 26.51 2.00 -6.64
C ARG A 398 27.68 2.98 -6.89
N PHE A 399 27.42 4.28 -6.71
CA PHE A 399 28.42 5.32 -6.43
C PHE A 399 28.69 5.50 -4.92
N LYS A 400 29.94 5.85 -4.56
CA LYS A 400 30.35 6.32 -3.23
C LYS A 400 31.05 7.67 -3.44
N TYR A 401 30.58 8.75 -2.83
CA TYR A 401 31.25 10.06 -2.88
C TYR A 401 31.98 10.36 -1.57
N ALA A 402 33.20 10.89 -1.70
CA ALA A 402 33.89 11.65 -0.65
C ALA A 402 34.24 13.03 -1.24
N PHE A 403 33.99 14.09 -0.47
CA PHE A 403 34.24 15.49 -0.87
C PHE A 403 35.69 15.90 -0.59
N GLY A 404 36.32 16.60 -1.54
CA GLY A 404 37.48 17.45 -1.27
C GLY A 404 38.49 17.58 -2.42
N GLY A 405 38.47 18.73 -3.08
CA GLY A 405 39.61 19.46 -3.67
C GLY A 405 40.76 18.72 -4.37
N SER A 406 41.03 19.18 -5.59
CA SER A 406 42.24 18.96 -6.43
C SER A 406 42.33 17.65 -7.22
N ASN A 407 42.90 17.78 -8.41
CA ASN A 407 43.02 16.79 -9.47
C ASN A 407 43.42 15.39 -8.98
N GLU A 408 42.50 14.44 -8.97
CA GLU A 408 42.77 12.99 -9.07
C GLU A 408 41.51 12.24 -9.52
N LEU A 409 41.70 11.21 -10.36
CA LEU A 409 40.68 10.48 -11.11
C LEU A 409 39.59 9.85 -10.21
N MET A 410 38.34 9.93 -10.67
CA MET A 410 37.25 9.09 -10.16
C MET A 410 37.64 7.60 -10.24
N THR A 411 37.54 6.87 -9.13
CA THR A 411 37.50 5.40 -9.19
C THR A 411 36.13 4.96 -9.74
N PRO A 412 36.06 4.18 -10.85
CA PRO A 412 34.79 3.82 -11.49
C PRO A 412 33.92 2.89 -10.64
N ALA A 413 32.60 3.10 -10.76
CA ALA A 413 31.52 2.22 -10.35
C ALA A 413 31.71 0.76 -10.83
N HIS A 414 31.34 -0.22 -10.01
CA HIS A 414 31.48 -1.64 -10.36
C HIS A 414 30.26 -2.12 -11.17
N PHE A 415 30.50 -2.77 -12.32
CA PHE A 415 29.46 -3.43 -13.12
C PHE A 415 29.20 -4.86 -12.65
N ARG A 416 27.96 -5.34 -12.81
CA ARG A 416 27.61 -6.76 -12.69
C ARG A 416 27.00 -7.28 -13.99
N PHE A 417 27.49 -8.43 -14.47
CA PHE A 417 26.77 -9.25 -15.44
C PHE A 417 25.91 -10.25 -14.68
N LEU A 418 24.62 -10.30 -15.00
CA LEU A 418 23.68 -11.29 -14.51
C LEU A 418 23.43 -12.31 -15.63
N LEU A 419 23.82 -13.56 -15.39
CA LEU A 419 23.47 -14.69 -16.26
C LEU A 419 22.25 -15.41 -15.68
N ILE A 420 21.14 -15.34 -16.41
CA ILE A 420 19.85 -15.95 -16.07
C ILE A 420 19.65 -17.18 -16.95
N ARG A 421 19.36 -18.34 -16.35
CA ARG A 421 19.03 -19.55 -17.13
C ARG A 421 17.69 -19.42 -17.83
N SER A 422 17.51 -20.22 -18.88
CA SER A 422 16.22 -20.37 -19.58
C SER A 422 15.06 -20.78 -18.67
N ASP A 423 15.34 -21.36 -17.50
CA ASP A 423 14.35 -21.74 -16.48
C ASP A 423 14.10 -20.64 -15.41
N GLY A 424 14.70 -19.47 -15.57
CA GLY A 424 14.58 -18.34 -14.64
C GLY A 424 15.52 -18.41 -13.43
N SER A 425 16.39 -19.42 -13.32
CA SER A 425 17.35 -19.53 -12.20
C SER A 425 18.63 -18.69 -12.42
N TYR A 426 19.15 -18.10 -11.35
CA TYR A 426 20.34 -17.24 -11.35
C TYR A 426 21.62 -18.07 -11.20
N ILE A 427 22.64 -17.86 -12.06
CA ILE A 427 23.86 -18.68 -12.03
C ILE A 427 25.00 -18.04 -11.22
N ASN A 428 25.25 -16.73 -11.32
CA ASN A 428 26.18 -15.95 -10.49
C ASN A 428 26.30 -14.50 -10.98
N SER A 429 26.77 -13.60 -10.10
CA SER A 429 27.27 -12.27 -10.47
C SER A 429 28.79 -12.32 -10.66
N PHE A 430 29.29 -11.91 -11.82
CA PHE A 430 30.73 -11.74 -12.03
C PHE A 430 31.15 -10.35 -11.54
N SER A 431 31.90 -10.28 -10.45
CA SER A 431 32.69 -9.11 -10.09
C SER A 431 34.04 -9.60 -9.58
N ASP A 432 35.05 -9.59 -10.44
CA ASP A 432 36.43 -9.71 -9.99
C ASP A 432 37.03 -8.30 -9.88
N ASP A 433 37.86 -8.11 -8.88
CA ASP A 433 38.25 -6.85 -8.24
C ASP A 433 38.56 -5.66 -9.17
N SER A 434 37.97 -4.50 -8.84
CA SER A 434 38.46 -3.12 -8.98
C SER A 434 39.13 -2.64 -10.29
N LYS A 435 39.02 -3.36 -11.42
CA LYS A 435 39.83 -3.08 -12.63
C LYS A 435 39.06 -2.74 -13.90
N TYR A 436 37.72 -2.78 -13.92
CA TYR A 436 36.97 -2.64 -15.17
C TYR A 436 36.17 -1.32 -15.27
N PRO A 437 36.35 -0.55 -16.37
CA PRO A 437 35.61 0.70 -16.66
C PRO A 437 34.12 0.49 -17.00
N ILE A 438 33.34 1.58 -16.99
CA ILE A 438 31.89 1.62 -17.27
C ILE A 438 31.58 0.99 -18.63
N ILE A 439 30.72 -0.03 -18.69
CA ILE A 439 30.31 -0.67 -19.94
C ILE A 439 29.08 0.03 -20.53
N TYR A 440 29.19 0.57 -21.74
CA TYR A 440 28.12 1.28 -22.45
C TYR A 440 27.18 0.36 -23.24
N ASN A 441 27.70 -0.75 -23.76
CA ASN A 441 26.95 -1.83 -24.41
C ASN A 441 27.85 -3.07 -24.60
N PHE A 442 27.27 -4.24 -24.92
CA PHE A 442 28.03 -5.44 -25.25
C PHE A 442 27.35 -6.28 -26.33
N VAL A 443 28.11 -7.13 -27.02
CA VAL A 443 27.63 -8.09 -28.02
C VAL A 443 28.32 -9.43 -27.86
N ILE A 444 27.57 -10.52 -28.02
CA ILE A 444 28.07 -11.89 -27.99
C ILE A 444 28.33 -12.37 -29.42
N ASN A 445 29.53 -12.88 -29.66
CA ASN A 445 29.83 -13.66 -30.85
C ASN A 445 29.29 -15.09 -30.64
N ASP A 446 28.27 -15.45 -31.39
CA ASP A 446 27.55 -16.73 -31.35
C ASP A 446 28.34 -17.92 -31.94
N GLU A 447 29.38 -17.66 -32.74
CA GLU A 447 30.28 -18.69 -33.24
C GLU A 447 31.34 -19.08 -32.20
N THR A 448 31.95 -18.07 -31.55
CA THR A 448 33.06 -18.29 -30.61
C THR A 448 32.62 -18.34 -29.15
N GLY A 449 31.45 -17.81 -28.83
CA GLY A 449 30.97 -17.59 -27.46
C GLY A 449 31.63 -16.41 -26.75
N GLU A 450 32.51 -15.65 -27.42
CA GLU A 450 33.17 -14.48 -26.81
C GLU A 450 32.19 -13.31 -26.65
N ILE A 451 32.32 -12.55 -25.56
CA ILE A 451 31.53 -11.36 -25.27
C ILE A 451 32.43 -10.14 -25.47
N TYR A 452 32.02 -9.21 -26.32
CA TYR A 452 32.70 -7.96 -26.58
C TYR A 452 31.95 -6.85 -25.86
N ALA A 453 32.58 -6.16 -24.91
CA ALA A 453 31.96 -5.14 -24.07
C ALA A 453 32.67 -3.78 -24.25
N ASN A 454 31.91 -2.75 -24.56
CA ASN A 454 32.41 -1.39 -24.81
C ASN A 454 32.57 -0.61 -23.50
N ASP A 455 33.79 -0.18 -23.17
CA ASP A 455 34.06 0.63 -21.97
C ASP A 455 34.07 2.16 -22.17
N GLY A 456 33.68 2.59 -23.37
CA GLY A 456 33.69 3.98 -23.82
C GLY A 456 35.01 4.39 -24.50
N PHE A 457 36.12 3.67 -24.27
CA PHE A 457 37.40 3.95 -24.92
C PHE A 457 38.05 2.71 -25.54
N ASN A 458 37.60 1.52 -25.16
CA ASN A 458 38.16 0.24 -25.53
C ASN A 458 37.06 -0.84 -25.56
N ILE A 459 37.33 -1.95 -26.23
CA ILE A 459 36.49 -3.15 -26.16
C ILE A 459 37.18 -4.19 -25.29
N LEU A 460 36.50 -4.64 -24.23
CA LEU A 460 36.88 -5.77 -23.41
C LEU A 460 36.32 -7.04 -24.04
N VAL A 461 37.17 -8.04 -24.28
CA VAL A 461 36.74 -9.36 -24.75
C VAL A 461 36.74 -10.33 -23.58
N LEU A 462 35.60 -10.95 -23.34
CA LEU A 462 35.37 -11.95 -22.31
C LEU A 462 35.04 -13.30 -22.98
N ASP A 463 35.23 -14.41 -22.27
CA ASP A 463 34.72 -15.71 -22.72
C ASP A 463 33.21 -15.86 -22.45
N SER A 464 32.62 -16.99 -22.87
CA SER A 464 31.19 -17.29 -22.69
C SER A 464 30.73 -17.36 -21.24
N ARG A 465 31.67 -17.39 -20.29
CA ARG A 465 31.43 -17.37 -18.85
C ARG A 465 31.73 -16.00 -18.23
N GLY A 466 31.92 -14.95 -19.04
CA GLY A 466 32.20 -13.60 -18.57
C GLY A 466 33.62 -13.39 -18.06
N LYS A 467 34.56 -14.32 -18.26
CA LYS A 467 35.96 -14.15 -17.85
C LYS A 467 36.69 -13.28 -18.85
N PHE A 468 37.38 -12.24 -18.36
CA PHE A 468 38.22 -11.38 -19.20
C PHE A 468 39.34 -12.15 -19.91
N LEU A 469 39.39 -11.98 -21.23
CA LEU A 469 40.40 -12.56 -22.12
C LEU A 469 41.44 -11.53 -22.55
N ARG A 470 40.99 -10.40 -23.12
CA ARG A 470 41.86 -9.35 -23.67
C ARG A 470 41.15 -8.00 -23.79
N LYS A 471 41.92 -6.93 -23.97
CA LYS A 471 41.43 -5.56 -24.20
C LYS A 471 41.89 -5.05 -25.57
N MET A 472 40.98 -4.47 -26.34
CA MET A 472 41.23 -3.87 -27.65
C MET A 472 41.15 -2.34 -27.55
N ASN A 473 42.27 -1.66 -27.80
CA ASN A 473 42.35 -0.19 -27.82
C ASN A 473 42.39 0.33 -29.26
N PHE A 474 41.72 1.45 -29.53
CA PHE A 474 41.56 2.03 -30.87
C PHE A 474 42.14 3.44 -31.01
N ALA A 475 42.94 3.94 -30.06
CA ALA A 475 43.47 5.31 -30.05
C ALA A 475 44.34 5.64 -31.29
N GLU A 476 44.93 4.64 -31.94
CA GLU A 476 45.74 4.81 -33.17
C GLU A 476 44.93 5.25 -34.40
N PHE A 477 43.60 5.20 -34.34
CA PHE A 477 42.70 5.60 -35.43
C PHE A 477 42.19 7.04 -35.31
N ASP A 478 42.77 7.84 -34.41
CA ASP A 478 42.36 9.23 -34.13
C ASP A 478 40.85 9.35 -33.85
N VAL A 479 40.34 8.42 -33.06
CA VAL A 479 38.92 8.32 -32.67
C VAL A 479 38.75 8.74 -31.22
N TRP A 480 37.59 9.30 -30.90
CA TRP A 480 37.27 9.67 -29.52
C TRP A 480 36.57 8.51 -28.80
N LYS A 481 35.44 8.80 -28.15
CA LYS A 481 34.74 7.86 -27.28
C LYS A 481 33.91 6.89 -28.13
N ILE A 482 34.02 5.59 -27.85
CA ILE A 482 33.19 4.56 -28.46
C ILE A 482 31.77 4.69 -27.89
N LEU A 483 30.78 4.95 -28.75
CA LEU A 483 29.38 5.09 -28.36
C LEU A 483 28.66 3.73 -28.39
N SER A 484 28.87 2.96 -29.44
CA SER A 484 28.28 1.63 -29.61
C SER A 484 29.21 0.64 -30.33
N LEU A 485 28.81 -0.63 -30.26
CA LEU A 485 29.51 -1.83 -30.69
C LEU A 485 28.46 -2.87 -31.12
N THR A 486 28.64 -3.42 -32.32
CA THR A 486 27.90 -4.60 -32.79
C THR A 486 28.80 -5.54 -33.59
N LEU A 487 28.28 -6.68 -34.03
CA LEU A 487 28.93 -7.61 -34.95
C LEU A 487 28.19 -7.63 -36.29
N ASP A 488 28.95 -7.55 -37.40
CA ASP A 488 28.38 -7.78 -38.72
C ASP A 488 28.16 -9.29 -39.00
N SER A 489 27.54 -9.59 -40.14
CA SER A 489 27.30 -10.96 -40.62
C SER A 489 28.58 -11.81 -40.79
N ASN A 490 29.75 -11.18 -40.95
CA ASN A 490 31.05 -11.85 -41.00
C ASN A 490 31.75 -11.90 -39.63
N LYS A 491 31.05 -11.48 -38.56
CA LYS A 491 31.53 -11.36 -37.18
C LYS A 491 32.70 -10.39 -37.00
N ASN A 492 32.77 -9.37 -37.86
CA ASN A 492 33.64 -8.21 -37.65
C ASN A 492 33.00 -7.25 -36.65
N LEU A 493 33.83 -6.54 -35.90
CA LEU A 493 33.44 -5.52 -34.94
C LEU A 493 33.10 -4.23 -35.66
N LEU A 494 31.86 -3.78 -35.53
CA LEU A 494 31.42 -2.47 -35.97
C LEU A 494 31.37 -1.53 -34.78
N LEU A 495 32.10 -0.42 -34.84
CA LEU A 495 32.23 0.54 -33.74
C LEU A 495 31.80 1.93 -34.18
N SER A 496 30.95 2.58 -33.40
CA SER A 496 30.62 3.99 -33.59
C SER A 496 31.34 4.87 -32.57
N PHE A 497 31.74 6.07 -32.99
CA PHE A 497 32.54 7.00 -32.20
C PHE A 497 31.93 8.40 -32.16
N MET A 498 32.09 9.08 -31.01
CA MET A 498 31.53 10.39 -30.73
C MET A 498 31.99 11.49 -31.70
N ASP A 499 33.17 11.35 -32.30
CA ASP A 499 33.70 12.27 -33.30
C ASP A 499 33.10 12.09 -34.71
N GLY A 500 31.98 11.36 -34.84
CA GLY A 500 31.23 11.24 -36.08
C GLY A 500 31.73 10.15 -37.03
N LYS A 501 32.46 9.14 -36.51
CA LYS A 501 33.02 8.03 -37.29
C LYS A 501 32.34 6.71 -36.94
N VAL A 502 32.15 5.85 -37.93
CA VAL A 502 31.75 4.45 -37.72
C VAL A 502 32.74 3.57 -38.47
N LEU A 503 33.49 2.73 -37.75
CA LEU A 503 34.60 1.95 -38.32
C LEU A 503 34.36 0.45 -38.12
N SER A 504 34.71 -0.33 -39.14
CA SER A 504 34.65 -1.79 -39.11
C SER A 504 36.04 -2.39 -38.92
N PHE A 505 36.16 -3.39 -38.04
CA PHE A 505 37.39 -4.08 -37.72
C PHE A 505 37.18 -5.60 -37.69
N THR A 506 38.16 -6.35 -38.18
CA THR A 506 38.20 -7.80 -37.90
C THR A 506 38.29 -8.05 -36.39
N LYS A 507 37.92 -9.26 -35.94
CA LYS A 507 38.10 -9.71 -34.54
C LYS A 507 39.53 -9.60 -33.99
N ASP A 508 40.52 -9.42 -34.87
CA ASP A 508 41.93 -9.21 -34.52
C ASP A 508 42.35 -7.74 -34.60
N ARG A 509 41.40 -6.79 -34.56
CA ARG A 509 41.62 -5.34 -34.61
C ARG A 509 42.23 -4.81 -35.92
N LYS A 510 42.16 -5.58 -37.02
CA LYS A 510 42.55 -5.05 -38.34
C LYS A 510 41.43 -4.20 -38.91
N PHE A 511 41.71 -2.94 -39.20
CA PHE A 511 40.78 -2.03 -39.88
C PHE A 511 40.36 -2.60 -41.24
N ILE A 512 39.06 -2.52 -41.51
CA ILE A 512 38.45 -2.98 -42.76
C ILE A 512 38.05 -1.75 -43.58
N GLU A 513 37.11 -0.97 -43.05
CA GLU A 513 36.51 0.15 -43.77
C GLU A 513 35.85 1.17 -42.83
N ASN A 514 35.54 2.34 -43.40
CA ASN A 514 34.81 3.42 -42.72
C ASN A 514 33.39 3.52 -43.31
N ILE A 515 32.41 3.73 -42.44
CA ILE A 515 30.99 3.84 -42.80
C ILE A 515 30.59 5.30 -42.57
N GLY A 516 30.46 6.05 -43.67
CA GLY A 516 30.22 7.49 -43.66
C GLY A 516 31.44 8.34 -43.28
N ILE A 517 31.26 9.64 -43.17
CA ILE A 517 32.29 10.62 -42.74
C ILE A 517 31.69 11.58 -41.70
N ALA A 518 32.50 12.27 -40.89
CA ALA A 518 31.96 13.22 -39.92
C ALA A 518 31.33 14.45 -40.61
N GLY A 519 30.10 14.84 -40.23
CA GLY A 519 29.43 16.01 -40.78
C GLY A 519 27.90 16.00 -40.65
N GLU A 520 27.22 16.87 -41.41
CA GLU A 520 25.77 17.13 -41.32
C GLU A 520 25.00 16.79 -42.62
N GLY A 521 25.72 16.60 -43.74
CA GLY A 521 25.18 16.23 -45.05
C GLY A 521 24.77 14.76 -45.16
N LEU A 522 24.15 14.37 -46.29
CA LEU A 522 23.79 12.97 -46.54
C LEU A 522 25.06 12.11 -46.68
N GLY A 523 25.11 10.97 -45.98
CA GLY A 523 26.31 10.15 -45.85
C GLY A 523 27.32 10.66 -44.81
N GLU A 524 27.04 11.80 -44.18
CA GLU A 524 27.84 12.35 -43.10
C GLU A 524 27.17 12.15 -41.73
N LEU A 525 27.94 11.83 -40.69
CA LEU A 525 27.47 11.41 -39.37
C LEU A 525 27.93 12.39 -38.27
N LYS A 526 27.05 12.65 -37.31
CA LYS A 526 27.28 13.49 -36.13
C LYS A 526 26.70 12.81 -34.90
N ASN A 527 27.55 12.46 -33.94
CA ASN A 527 27.18 11.63 -32.77
C ASN A 527 26.42 10.34 -33.15
N PRO A 528 27.06 9.39 -33.86
CA PRO A 528 26.42 8.12 -34.22
C PRO A 528 26.25 7.21 -33.00
N GLU A 529 25.13 7.30 -32.29
CA GLU A 529 24.92 6.64 -30.98
C GLU A 529 24.80 5.12 -31.04
N GLU A 530 24.29 4.57 -32.14
CA GLU A 530 24.12 3.11 -32.34
C GLU A 530 24.26 2.74 -33.81
N VAL A 531 24.79 1.55 -34.07
CA VAL A 531 24.82 0.97 -35.42
C VAL A 531 24.34 -0.48 -35.39
N ALA A 532 23.45 -0.84 -36.32
CA ALA A 532 22.98 -2.20 -36.53
C ALA A 532 23.28 -2.66 -37.96
N GLU A 533 23.51 -3.97 -38.15
CA GLU A 533 23.72 -4.58 -39.46
C GLU A 533 22.55 -5.50 -39.81
N ASP A 534 22.12 -5.44 -41.06
CA ASP A 534 21.15 -6.37 -41.62
C ASP A 534 21.41 -6.63 -43.13
N ASN A 535 21.63 -7.89 -43.48
CA ASN A 535 21.85 -8.38 -44.85
C ASN A 535 22.93 -7.60 -45.65
N GLY A 536 23.99 -7.20 -44.98
CA GLY A 536 25.09 -6.41 -45.51
C GLY A 536 24.81 -4.91 -45.57
N ASN A 537 23.72 -4.40 -44.98
CA ASN A 537 23.50 -2.95 -44.87
C ASN A 537 23.67 -2.48 -43.42
N TYR A 538 24.31 -1.34 -43.24
CA TYR A 538 24.55 -0.73 -41.94
C TYR A 538 23.55 0.39 -41.68
N TYR A 539 22.84 0.31 -40.56
CA TYR A 539 21.86 1.29 -40.12
C TYR A 539 22.42 2.05 -38.92
N VAL A 540 22.64 3.34 -39.10
CA VAL A 540 23.31 4.20 -38.12
C VAL A 540 22.31 5.21 -37.56
N CYS A 541 22.18 5.24 -36.23
CA CYS A 541 21.52 6.31 -35.49
C CYS A 541 22.39 7.57 -35.52
N ASP A 542 22.13 8.47 -36.46
CA ASP A 542 22.86 9.73 -36.62
C ASP A 542 22.22 10.81 -35.74
N SER A 543 22.42 10.69 -34.42
CA SER A 543 21.62 11.35 -33.40
C SER A 543 21.79 12.86 -33.39
N GLY A 544 23.01 13.34 -33.66
CA GLY A 544 23.32 14.77 -33.79
C GLY A 544 22.66 15.43 -35.01
N ASN A 545 22.22 14.64 -35.99
CA ASN A 545 21.44 15.10 -37.15
C ASN A 545 19.97 14.63 -37.11
N SER A 546 19.56 14.00 -36.00
CA SER A 546 18.18 13.55 -35.74
C SER A 546 17.59 12.66 -36.86
N ARG A 547 18.35 11.68 -37.35
CA ARG A 547 17.95 10.79 -38.44
C ARG A 547 18.60 9.41 -38.35
N ILE A 548 18.07 8.45 -39.11
CA ILE A 548 18.72 7.15 -39.35
C ILE A 548 19.27 7.14 -40.77
N GLN A 549 20.55 6.82 -40.92
CA GLN A 549 21.21 6.66 -42.21
C GLN A 549 21.56 5.20 -42.47
N ILE A 550 21.32 4.76 -43.70
CA ILE A 550 21.58 3.40 -44.17
C ILE A 550 22.73 3.44 -45.15
N PHE A 551 23.71 2.57 -44.95
CA PHE A 551 24.88 2.39 -45.79
C PHE A 551 24.95 0.96 -46.33
N ASP A 552 25.56 0.77 -47.50
CA ASP A 552 25.83 -0.56 -48.04
C ASP A 552 27.03 -1.22 -47.34
N LYS A 553 27.29 -2.48 -47.70
CA LYS A 553 28.43 -3.27 -47.21
C LYS A 553 29.82 -2.72 -47.56
N PHE A 554 29.88 -1.61 -48.28
CA PHE A 554 31.11 -0.92 -48.65
C PHE A 554 31.19 0.48 -48.01
N GLY A 555 30.26 0.80 -47.10
CA GLY A 555 30.19 2.09 -46.41
C GLY A 555 29.60 3.24 -47.24
N ASN A 556 29.00 2.97 -48.41
CA ASN A 556 28.37 4.02 -49.23
C ASN A 556 26.96 4.33 -48.74
N PHE A 557 26.61 5.61 -48.68
CA PHE A 557 25.26 6.05 -48.32
C PHE A 557 24.21 5.53 -49.31
N ILE A 558 23.18 4.87 -48.79
CA ILE A 558 22.03 4.38 -49.57
C ILE A 558 20.85 5.34 -49.40
N LYS A 559 20.41 5.54 -48.16
CA LYS A 559 19.15 6.23 -47.86
C LYS A 559 19.15 6.75 -46.43
N THR A 560 18.41 7.82 -46.21
CA THR A 560 18.07 8.31 -44.87
C THR A 560 16.56 8.25 -44.67
N PHE A 561 16.14 8.03 -43.43
CA PHE A 561 14.78 8.29 -42.99
C PHE A 561 14.86 8.86 -41.57
N GLY A 562 13.85 9.65 -41.17
CA GLY A 562 14.04 10.54 -40.04
C GLY A 562 14.52 11.93 -40.44
N LYS A 563 14.06 12.91 -39.68
CA LYS A 563 14.54 14.29 -39.64
C LYS A 563 14.19 14.86 -38.27
N ARG A 564 14.80 15.97 -37.87
CA ARG A 564 14.51 16.61 -36.58
C ARG A 564 13.02 16.90 -36.42
N GLY A 565 12.37 16.32 -35.40
CA GLY A 565 10.98 16.59 -35.06
C GLY A 565 10.29 15.48 -34.27
N THR A 566 9.07 15.75 -33.81
CA THR A 566 8.26 14.85 -32.97
C THR A 566 7.19 14.10 -33.75
N LYS A 567 7.07 14.30 -35.07
CA LYS A 567 6.03 13.64 -35.88
C LYS A 567 6.41 12.18 -36.19
N LYS A 568 5.46 11.46 -36.76
CA LYS A 568 5.62 10.08 -37.25
C LYS A 568 6.77 10.03 -38.25
N GLY A 569 7.77 9.19 -37.97
CA GLY A 569 8.98 9.04 -38.76
C GLY A 569 9.99 10.20 -38.68
N GLU A 570 9.84 11.10 -37.71
CA GLU A 570 10.82 12.13 -37.33
C GLU A 570 11.52 11.71 -36.03
N PHE A 571 12.69 12.27 -35.73
CA PHE A 571 13.43 11.99 -34.50
C PHE A 571 13.89 13.30 -33.85
N ILE A 572 14.06 13.36 -32.54
CA ILE A 572 14.79 14.42 -31.84
C ILE A 572 16.20 13.92 -31.55
N HIS A 573 16.30 12.77 -30.89
CA HIS A 573 17.58 12.18 -30.50
C HIS A 573 17.47 10.64 -30.57
N PRO A 574 17.58 10.05 -31.77
CA PRO A 574 17.49 8.61 -31.94
C PRO A 574 18.76 7.96 -31.39
N ILE A 575 18.68 7.18 -30.33
CA ILE A 575 19.86 6.64 -29.62
C ILE A 575 20.08 5.14 -29.79
N ARG A 576 19.04 4.35 -30.10
CA ARG A 576 19.17 2.90 -30.28
C ARG A 576 18.39 2.43 -31.49
N ILE A 577 18.92 1.41 -32.15
CA ILE A 577 18.28 0.78 -33.31
C ILE A 577 18.39 -0.74 -33.20
N SER A 578 17.31 -1.45 -33.52
CA SER A 578 17.26 -2.91 -33.62
C SER A 578 16.46 -3.30 -34.86
N ILE A 579 16.83 -4.40 -35.52
CA ILE A 579 16.28 -4.78 -36.81
C ILE A 579 15.80 -6.23 -36.73
N SER A 580 14.56 -6.48 -37.17
CA SER A 580 13.99 -7.80 -37.40
C SER A 580 13.91 -8.11 -38.90
N ASP A 581 13.35 -9.27 -39.26
CA ASP A 581 13.19 -9.69 -40.65
C ASP A 581 12.38 -8.68 -41.48
N ASP A 582 11.34 -8.07 -40.90
CA ASP A 582 10.39 -7.17 -41.56
C ASP A 582 10.34 -5.74 -40.98
N LYS A 583 10.96 -5.47 -39.82
CA LYS A 583 10.82 -4.19 -39.09
C LYS A 583 12.15 -3.62 -38.59
N ILE A 584 12.16 -2.31 -38.37
CA ILE A 584 13.26 -1.57 -37.73
C ILE A 584 12.70 -0.84 -36.52
N TYR A 585 13.28 -1.05 -35.35
CA TYR A 585 12.90 -0.42 -34.09
C TYR A 585 13.93 0.65 -33.76
N VAL A 586 13.49 1.87 -33.48
CA VAL A 586 14.34 3.01 -33.16
C VAL A 586 13.85 3.63 -31.85
N LEU A 587 14.72 3.73 -30.85
CA LEU A 587 14.45 4.45 -29.60
C LEU A 587 14.95 5.88 -29.73
N ASP A 588 14.09 6.83 -29.42
CA ASP A 588 14.37 8.25 -29.35
C ASP A 588 14.13 8.73 -27.92
N ASP A 589 15.21 8.98 -27.18
CA ASP A 589 15.14 9.24 -25.74
C ASP A 589 14.56 10.62 -25.44
N TYR A 590 14.86 11.63 -26.27
CA TYR A 590 14.32 12.99 -26.08
C TYR A 590 12.87 13.12 -26.54
N ALA A 591 12.45 12.29 -27.49
CA ALA A 591 11.03 12.15 -27.81
C ALA A 591 10.27 11.20 -26.86
N CYS A 592 10.97 10.58 -25.88
CA CYS A 592 10.44 9.54 -24.99
C CYS A 592 9.67 8.44 -25.75
N ARG A 593 10.19 8.03 -26.91
CA ARG A 593 9.44 7.24 -27.90
C ARG A 593 10.23 6.11 -28.49
N VAL A 594 9.58 4.95 -28.64
CA VAL A 594 10.05 3.87 -29.50
C VAL A 594 9.23 3.90 -30.79
N SER A 595 9.89 4.08 -31.94
CA SER A 595 9.28 4.03 -33.27
C SER A 595 9.66 2.73 -33.98
N VAL A 596 8.68 2.06 -34.60
CA VAL A 596 8.87 0.86 -35.41
C VAL A 596 8.56 1.21 -36.85
N PHE A 597 9.46 0.87 -37.75
CA PHE A 597 9.41 1.15 -39.18
C PHE A 597 9.32 -0.13 -39.97
N ASP A 598 8.61 -0.07 -41.09
CA ASP A 598 8.62 -1.12 -42.09
C ASP A 598 9.99 -1.14 -42.74
N LYS A 599 10.62 -2.31 -42.80
CA LYS A 599 11.97 -2.44 -43.32
C LYS A 599 12.03 -2.24 -44.83
N LEU A 600 10.95 -2.47 -45.57
CA LEU A 600 10.94 -2.25 -47.03
C LEU A 600 10.67 -0.79 -47.35
N THR A 601 9.60 -0.21 -46.81
CA THR A 601 9.17 1.15 -47.17
C THR A 601 9.91 2.23 -46.38
N LYS A 602 10.42 1.89 -45.19
CA LYS A 602 10.95 2.81 -44.17
C LYS A 602 9.90 3.76 -43.61
N ASP A 603 8.62 3.44 -43.80
CA ASP A 603 7.54 4.17 -43.15
C ASP A 603 7.40 3.66 -41.72
N GLU A 604 7.18 4.59 -40.79
CA GLU A 604 6.86 4.20 -39.43
C GLU A 604 5.52 3.43 -39.44
N ILE A 605 5.52 2.20 -38.91
CA ILE A 605 4.33 1.37 -38.75
C ILE A 605 3.59 1.81 -37.48
N LEU A 606 4.32 1.88 -36.37
CA LEU A 606 3.79 2.21 -35.05
C LEU A 606 4.85 2.94 -34.22
N SER A 607 4.42 3.67 -33.20
CA SER A 607 5.32 4.18 -32.17
C SER A 607 4.59 4.29 -30.84
N ALA A 608 5.29 4.15 -29.72
CA ALA A 608 4.73 4.20 -28.36
C ALA A 608 5.51 5.20 -27.48
N GLY A 609 4.79 5.99 -26.66
CA GLY A 609 5.32 7.08 -25.80
C GLY A 609 4.90 8.51 -26.22
N GLU A 610 4.83 9.44 -25.24
CA GLU A 610 4.47 10.86 -25.37
C GLU A 610 5.42 11.78 -24.57
N SER A 611 5.45 13.08 -24.89
CA SER A 611 6.22 14.08 -24.14
C SER A 611 5.29 14.93 -23.26
N GLY A 612 5.52 14.86 -21.94
CA GLY A 612 4.76 15.51 -20.86
C GLY A 612 5.33 15.10 -19.48
N ILE A 613 5.17 15.96 -18.45
CA ILE A 613 5.77 15.83 -17.10
C ILE A 613 5.43 14.46 -16.51
N GLN A 614 6.46 13.73 -16.09
CA GLN A 614 6.35 12.30 -15.85
C GLN A 614 5.40 11.89 -14.71
N TYR A 615 4.68 10.80 -14.98
CA TYR A 615 3.91 10.05 -14.01
C TYR A 615 4.76 9.64 -12.79
N GLY A 616 4.35 10.10 -11.60
CA GLY A 616 4.94 9.74 -10.32
C GLY A 616 6.05 10.62 -9.78
N LYS A 617 6.31 11.77 -10.40
CA LYS A 617 7.31 12.72 -9.92
C LYS A 617 6.69 13.91 -9.22
N LEU A 618 7.19 14.16 -8.01
CA LEU A 618 6.87 15.34 -7.21
C LEU A 618 7.88 16.45 -7.55
N LEU A 619 7.42 17.68 -7.58
CA LEU A 619 8.18 18.90 -7.86
C LEU A 619 8.12 19.84 -6.65
N LEU A 620 6.92 20.19 -6.15
CA LEU A 620 6.75 20.94 -4.90
C LEU A 620 5.64 20.30 -4.04
N PRO A 621 5.93 19.17 -3.35
CA PRO A 621 4.95 18.54 -2.48
C PRO A 621 4.76 19.40 -1.21
N THR A 622 3.57 19.95 -1.01
CA THR A 622 3.28 20.92 0.07
C THR A 622 2.37 20.36 1.17
N SER A 623 1.64 19.30 0.86
CA SER A 623 0.71 18.64 1.78
C SER A 623 0.53 17.17 1.43
N ILE A 624 0.15 16.38 2.44
CA ILE A 624 0.05 14.93 2.34
C ILE A 624 -1.11 14.43 3.19
N ALA A 625 -1.81 13.42 2.69
CA ALA A 625 -2.84 12.67 3.39
C ALA A 625 -2.73 11.18 3.07
N VAL A 626 -3.13 10.31 3.98
CA VAL A 626 -3.05 8.85 3.79
C VAL A 626 -4.42 8.25 4.07
N ALA A 627 -4.93 7.43 3.15
CA ALA A 627 -6.21 6.73 3.26
C ALA A 627 -6.16 5.53 4.22
N SER A 628 -7.32 5.00 4.59
CA SER A 628 -7.45 3.84 5.49
C SER A 628 -6.85 2.56 4.88
N SER A 629 -6.76 2.52 3.55
CA SER A 629 -6.07 1.50 2.75
C SER A 629 -4.54 1.59 2.79
N GLY A 630 -3.98 2.69 3.32
CA GLY A 630 -2.56 3.01 3.23
C GLY A 630 -2.14 3.70 1.93
N GLU A 631 -3.08 3.97 1.02
CA GLU A 631 -2.80 4.77 -0.19
C GLU A 631 -2.46 6.21 0.20
N ILE A 632 -1.44 6.79 -0.43
CA ILE A 632 -0.86 8.08 -0.07
C ILE A 632 -1.28 9.10 -1.13
N PHE A 633 -1.77 10.25 -0.69
CA PHE A 633 -2.17 11.37 -1.52
C PHE A 633 -1.26 12.56 -1.21
N VAL A 634 -0.67 13.16 -2.24
CA VAL A 634 0.30 14.25 -2.08
C VAL A 634 -0.13 15.41 -2.96
N LEU A 635 -0.36 16.57 -2.35
CA LEU A 635 -0.62 17.80 -3.09
C LEU A 635 0.72 18.36 -3.59
N ASP A 636 0.82 18.51 -4.91
CA ASP A 636 1.95 19.16 -5.58
C ASP A 636 1.52 20.52 -6.14
N SER A 637 1.94 21.57 -5.45
CA SER A 637 1.45 22.92 -5.73
C SER A 637 2.04 23.55 -6.98
N SER A 638 3.17 23.04 -7.48
CA SER A 638 3.77 23.54 -8.73
C SER A 638 2.91 23.22 -9.96
N VAL A 639 2.11 22.15 -9.89
CA VAL A 639 1.27 21.64 -10.99
C VAL A 639 -0.22 21.71 -10.68
N GLY A 640 -0.61 21.95 -9.42
CA GLY A 640 -2.02 22.01 -8.99
C GLY A 640 -2.70 20.64 -8.96
N LEU A 641 -1.93 19.57 -8.76
CA LEU A 641 -2.40 18.19 -8.78
C LEU A 641 -2.21 17.51 -7.42
N VAL A 642 -3.10 16.57 -7.13
CA VAL A 642 -2.97 15.56 -6.08
C VAL A 642 -2.47 14.27 -6.73
N HIS A 643 -1.30 13.81 -6.31
CA HIS A 643 -0.69 12.57 -6.73
C HIS A 643 -1.08 11.44 -5.79
N LYS A 644 -1.59 10.33 -6.32
CA LYS A 644 -1.90 9.13 -5.57
C LYS A 644 -0.78 8.10 -5.73
N PHE A 645 -0.34 7.54 -4.61
CA PHE A 645 0.63 6.46 -4.52
C PHE A 645 0.03 5.29 -3.74
N ASN A 646 0.53 4.09 -4.00
CA ASN A 646 0.25 2.93 -3.16
C ASN A 646 1.05 3.02 -1.85
N PRO A 647 0.81 2.12 -0.86
CA PRO A 647 1.54 2.13 0.40
C PRO A 647 3.07 1.99 0.26
N ASP A 648 3.53 1.37 -0.83
CA ASP A 648 4.95 1.19 -1.16
C ASP A 648 5.55 2.39 -1.90
N GLY A 649 4.78 3.48 -2.08
CA GLY A 649 5.26 4.71 -2.71
C GLY A 649 5.33 4.65 -4.23
N ILE A 650 4.69 3.66 -4.84
CA ILE A 650 4.57 3.54 -6.29
C ILE A 650 3.40 4.41 -6.75
N PRO A 651 3.60 5.30 -7.73
CA PRO A 651 2.53 6.14 -8.27
C PRO A 651 1.41 5.30 -8.91
N ILE A 652 0.14 5.69 -8.69
CA ILE A 652 -1.05 5.01 -9.23
C ILE A 652 -1.80 5.90 -10.23
N PHE A 653 -2.05 7.16 -9.90
CA PHE A 653 -2.57 8.18 -10.82
C PHE A 653 -2.49 9.55 -10.13
N ASN A 654 -2.72 10.61 -10.88
CA ASN A 654 -2.90 11.95 -10.32
C ASN A 654 -4.27 12.50 -10.75
N PHE A 655 -4.80 13.41 -9.97
CA PHE A 655 -6.08 14.09 -10.19
C PHE A 655 -5.96 15.47 -9.57
N GLY A 656 -6.73 16.46 -9.99
CA GLY A 656 -6.43 17.78 -9.44
C GLY A 656 -7.32 18.93 -9.87
N MET A 657 -6.86 20.09 -9.44
CA MET A 657 -7.65 21.31 -9.29
C MET A 657 -7.16 22.29 -10.34
N THR A 658 -7.88 22.42 -11.46
CA THR A 658 -7.61 23.52 -12.40
C THR A 658 -8.88 24.03 -13.05
N LEU A 659 -9.20 25.28 -12.74
CA LEU A 659 -10.24 26.09 -13.38
C LEU A 659 -9.69 27.04 -14.46
N ASP A 660 -8.39 27.36 -14.51
CA ASP A 660 -7.81 28.22 -15.55
C ASP A 660 -6.26 28.20 -15.54
N ILE A 661 -5.63 27.57 -16.54
CA ILE A 661 -4.16 27.57 -16.67
C ILE A 661 -3.65 28.93 -17.22
N SER A 662 -4.52 29.71 -17.88
CA SER A 662 -4.13 30.92 -18.60
C SER A 662 -3.74 32.09 -17.67
N ARG A 663 -4.20 32.08 -16.41
CA ARG A 663 -3.86 33.09 -15.40
C ARG A 663 -2.55 32.82 -14.65
N ARG A 664 -1.93 31.64 -14.81
CA ARG A 664 -0.80 31.19 -13.99
C ARG A 664 0.59 31.58 -14.52
N PHE A 665 0.67 32.26 -15.66
CA PHE A 665 1.93 32.69 -16.30
C PHE A 665 2.25 34.20 -16.16
N SER A 666 1.84 34.88 -15.08
CA SER A 666 2.40 36.20 -14.79
C SER A 666 3.73 36.06 -14.04
N LEU A 667 4.83 36.27 -14.77
CA LEU A 667 6.22 36.33 -14.30
C LEU A 667 6.40 37.39 -13.18
N SER A 668 6.19 37.05 -11.89
CA SER A 668 6.81 37.75 -10.73
C SER A 668 6.38 37.23 -9.33
N ALA A 669 6.36 35.91 -9.06
CA ALA A 669 6.29 35.43 -7.67
C ALA A 669 6.97 34.05 -7.52
N ILE A 670 7.96 33.96 -6.63
CA ILE A 670 8.79 32.77 -6.34
C ILE A 670 8.05 31.76 -5.42
N PHE A 671 6.72 31.76 -5.36
CA PHE A 671 5.94 30.77 -4.60
C PHE A 671 4.65 30.40 -5.34
N PRO A 672 4.66 29.39 -6.23
CA PRO A 672 3.44 28.93 -6.89
C PRO A 672 2.66 28.00 -5.94
N PHE A 673 1.55 28.53 -5.40
CA PHE A 673 0.43 27.85 -4.71
C PHE A 673 0.77 27.11 -3.39
N THR A 674 -0.10 27.25 -2.38
CA THR A 674 0.20 26.88 -0.97
C THR A 674 -1.04 26.32 -0.24
N GLY A 675 -1.84 25.51 -0.92
CA GLY A 675 -2.98 24.81 -0.29
C GLY A 675 -2.53 23.62 0.57
N LYS A 676 -3.48 23.02 1.28
CA LYS A 676 -3.33 21.80 2.09
C LYS A 676 -4.39 20.78 1.70
N ILE A 677 -4.15 19.52 2.03
CA ILE A 677 -5.12 18.43 1.89
C ILE A 677 -5.43 17.77 3.23
N SER A 678 -6.65 17.29 3.36
CA SER A 678 -7.11 16.46 4.47
C SER A 678 -7.98 15.33 3.94
N ILE A 679 -8.16 14.28 4.73
CA ILE A 679 -8.95 13.10 4.36
C ILE A 679 -9.94 12.76 5.47
N ASP A 680 -11.16 12.36 5.10
CA ASP A 680 -12.17 11.88 6.05
C ASP A 680 -12.10 10.35 6.27
N LYS A 681 -12.99 9.82 7.12
CA LYS A 681 -13.03 8.37 7.42
C LYS A 681 -13.52 7.52 6.25
N GLU A 682 -14.19 8.12 5.26
CA GLU A 682 -14.64 7.48 4.03
C GLU A 682 -13.57 7.53 2.92
N ASP A 683 -12.39 8.06 3.23
CA ASP A 683 -11.29 8.32 2.30
C ASP A 683 -11.62 9.36 1.21
N ASN A 684 -12.54 10.31 1.50
CA ASN A 684 -12.73 11.48 0.65
C ASN A 684 -11.63 12.51 0.94
N ILE A 685 -11.04 13.06 -0.13
CA ILE A 685 -9.97 14.04 -0.07
C ILE A 685 -10.56 15.45 -0.15
N TYR A 686 -10.18 16.30 0.79
CA TYR A 686 -10.50 17.72 0.81
C TYR A 686 -9.24 18.53 0.55
N ALA A 687 -9.30 19.51 -0.35
CA ALA A 687 -8.12 20.26 -0.79
C ALA A 687 -8.43 21.77 -0.91
N THR A 688 -7.58 22.63 -0.35
CA THR A 688 -7.73 24.09 -0.48
C THR A 688 -7.05 24.63 -1.74
N ASP A 689 -7.73 25.57 -2.41
CA ASP A 689 -7.16 26.43 -3.45
C ASP A 689 -7.18 27.88 -2.98
N VAL A 690 -6.00 28.36 -2.61
CA VAL A 690 -5.79 29.72 -2.08
C VAL A 690 -6.18 30.79 -3.09
N TYR A 691 -5.98 30.56 -4.40
CA TYR A 691 -6.17 31.59 -5.42
C TYR A 691 -7.60 31.64 -5.95
N ASP A 692 -8.19 30.47 -6.16
CA ASP A 692 -9.57 30.36 -6.64
C ASP A 692 -10.60 30.52 -5.50
N ASN A 693 -10.14 30.61 -4.24
CA ASN A 693 -10.97 30.70 -3.03
C ASN A 693 -11.94 29.52 -2.90
N LEU A 694 -11.41 28.31 -3.11
CA LEU A 694 -12.18 27.07 -3.15
C LEU A 694 -11.66 26.04 -2.17
N ILE A 695 -12.55 25.18 -1.69
CA ILE A 695 -12.20 23.90 -1.09
C ILE A 695 -12.84 22.80 -1.93
N TYR A 696 -12.03 21.96 -2.55
CA TYR A 696 -12.50 20.83 -3.35
C TYR A 696 -12.70 19.60 -2.48
N LYS A 697 -13.67 18.76 -2.85
CA LYS A 697 -13.93 17.44 -2.27
C LYS A 697 -13.88 16.39 -3.37
N PHE A 698 -12.98 15.43 -3.24
CA PHE A 698 -12.82 14.30 -4.15
C PHE A 698 -13.09 12.98 -3.42
N ASP A 699 -13.49 11.95 -4.15
CA ASP A 699 -13.41 10.57 -3.64
C ASP A 699 -11.98 10.01 -3.77
N LYS A 700 -11.73 8.83 -3.18
CA LYS A 700 -10.44 8.12 -3.26
C LYS A 700 -9.99 7.71 -4.68
N PHE A 701 -10.87 7.83 -5.66
CA PHE A 701 -10.59 7.55 -7.07
C PHE A 701 -10.28 8.83 -7.86
N GLY A 702 -10.31 9.99 -7.20
CA GLY A 702 -10.04 11.29 -7.81
C GLY A 702 -11.25 11.93 -8.48
N ASN A 703 -12.46 11.40 -8.30
CA ASN A 703 -13.67 12.02 -8.84
C ASN A 703 -14.09 13.21 -7.97
N LEU A 704 -14.40 14.35 -8.60
CA LEU A 704 -14.91 15.51 -7.90
C LEU A 704 -16.33 15.25 -7.38
N LEU A 705 -16.48 15.22 -6.06
CA LEU A 705 -17.78 15.09 -5.39
C LEU A 705 -18.47 16.44 -5.17
N GLY A 706 -17.68 17.52 -5.09
CA GLY A 706 -18.16 18.88 -4.93
C GLY A 706 -17.04 19.82 -4.54
N PHE A 707 -17.37 21.09 -4.36
CA PHE A 707 -16.46 22.08 -3.79
C PHE A 707 -17.26 23.12 -3.02
N LEU A 708 -16.61 23.76 -2.05
CA LEU A 708 -17.15 24.87 -1.28
C LEU A 708 -16.56 26.16 -1.83
N TYR A 709 -17.43 27.06 -2.32
CA TYR A 709 -17.01 28.40 -2.70
C TYR A 709 -16.82 29.25 -1.44
N CYS A 710 -15.57 29.51 -1.09
CA CYS A 710 -15.25 30.16 0.17
C CYS A 710 -15.58 31.66 0.15
N GLY A 711 -15.67 32.26 -1.05
CA GLY A 711 -16.03 33.66 -1.23
C GLY A 711 -17.43 34.04 -0.71
N ASP A 712 -18.38 33.10 -0.70
CA ASP A 712 -19.74 33.33 -0.14
C ASP A 712 -19.72 33.54 1.37
N TYR A 713 -18.69 33.04 2.05
CA TYR A 713 -18.46 33.18 3.49
C TYR A 713 -17.45 34.29 3.81
N GLY A 714 -17.02 35.05 2.79
CA GLY A 714 -16.05 36.13 2.93
C GLY A 714 -14.60 35.66 3.14
N ILE A 715 -14.29 34.40 2.87
CA ILE A 715 -12.92 33.83 2.89
C ILE A 715 -12.17 34.34 1.66
N LYS A 716 -10.87 34.59 1.83
CA LYS A 716 -9.99 35.24 0.85
C LYS A 716 -8.69 34.49 0.54
N SER A 717 -8.22 33.64 1.44
CA SER A 717 -7.01 32.82 1.25
C SER A 717 -7.10 31.54 2.08
N PRO A 718 -7.97 30.56 1.72
CA PRO A 718 -8.07 29.31 2.47
C PRO A 718 -6.76 28.51 2.32
N PHE A 719 -6.03 28.32 3.42
CA PHE A 719 -4.68 27.75 3.42
C PHE A 719 -4.66 26.37 4.09
N GLY A 720 -4.72 26.34 5.43
CA GLY A 720 -4.71 25.13 6.24
C GLY A 720 -6.07 24.44 6.23
N ILE A 721 -6.08 23.10 6.25
CA ILE A 721 -7.30 22.31 6.27
C ILE A 721 -7.16 21.06 7.14
N CYS A 722 -8.20 20.73 7.91
CA CYS A 722 -8.27 19.49 8.69
C CYS A 722 -9.72 19.00 8.79
N ILE A 723 -9.92 17.69 8.61
CA ILE A 723 -11.13 17.00 9.02
C ILE A 723 -10.89 16.49 10.44
N GLY A 724 -11.57 17.09 11.41
CA GLY A 724 -11.50 16.65 12.80
C GLY A 724 -12.15 15.28 12.99
N LYS A 725 -11.76 14.58 14.06
CA LYS A 725 -12.43 13.32 14.45
C LYS A 725 -13.89 13.54 14.88
N ASP A 726 -14.27 14.78 15.15
CA ASP A 726 -15.66 15.20 15.36
C ASP A 726 -16.44 15.43 14.05
N GLU A 727 -15.84 15.06 12.90
CA GLU A 727 -16.42 15.11 11.55
C GLU A 727 -16.70 16.53 11.04
N LYS A 728 -16.05 17.55 11.63
CA LYS A 728 -16.09 18.92 11.12
C LYS A 728 -14.90 19.23 10.22
N LEU A 729 -15.12 20.17 9.31
CA LEU A 729 -14.09 20.69 8.42
C LEU A 729 -13.57 22.03 8.97
N TYR A 730 -12.29 22.06 9.34
CA TYR A 730 -11.59 23.23 9.85
C TYR A 730 -10.68 23.81 8.77
N VAL A 731 -10.76 25.12 8.56
CA VAL A 731 -10.03 25.82 7.50
C VAL A 731 -9.40 27.09 8.07
N THR A 732 -8.10 27.28 7.86
CA THR A 732 -7.45 28.57 8.18
C THR A 732 -7.50 29.49 6.97
N ASP A 733 -7.71 30.79 7.22
CA ASP A 733 -7.55 31.84 6.22
C ASP A 733 -6.33 32.68 6.59
N GLU A 734 -5.33 32.66 5.72
CA GLU A 734 -4.04 33.33 5.93
C GLU A 734 -4.19 34.86 5.91
N SER A 735 -4.96 35.39 4.95
CA SER A 735 -5.11 36.83 4.73
C SER A 735 -6.03 37.51 5.73
N LEU A 736 -7.02 36.78 6.25
CA LEU A 736 -7.97 37.28 7.23
C LEU A 736 -7.52 36.99 8.66
N SER A 737 -6.49 36.16 8.87
CA SER A 737 -6.08 35.69 10.18
C SER A 737 -7.25 35.08 10.96
N LYS A 738 -8.00 34.19 10.31
CA LYS A 738 -9.21 33.55 10.85
C LYS A 738 -9.21 32.06 10.68
N ILE A 739 -10.04 31.38 11.47
CA ILE A 739 -10.39 29.98 11.30
C ILE A 739 -11.88 29.88 11.06
N PHE A 740 -12.26 29.10 10.04
CA PHE A 740 -13.63 28.82 9.67
C PHE A 740 -13.92 27.34 9.91
N VAL A 741 -15.06 27.05 10.55
CA VAL A 741 -15.48 25.70 10.89
C VAL A 741 -16.78 25.41 10.14
N PHE A 742 -16.75 24.35 9.33
CA PHE A 742 -17.85 23.93 8.46
C PHE A 742 -18.38 22.56 8.85
N ASP A 743 -19.66 22.35 8.56
CA ASP A 743 -20.23 21.01 8.48
C ASP A 743 -19.74 20.36 7.18
N LYS A 744 -19.04 19.22 7.27
CA LYS A 744 -18.32 18.62 6.13
C LYS A 744 -19.24 18.09 5.02
N ASP A 745 -20.50 17.83 5.34
CA ASP A 745 -21.46 17.17 4.45
C ASP A 745 -22.35 18.19 3.74
N SER A 746 -22.85 19.19 4.47
CA SER A 746 -23.65 20.29 3.89
C SER A 746 -22.82 21.45 3.35
N GLY A 747 -21.55 21.59 3.77
CA GLY A 747 -20.70 22.73 3.47
C GLY A 747 -21.11 24.01 4.20
N GLY A 748 -22.12 23.95 5.09
CA GLY A 748 -22.59 25.10 5.85
C GLY A 748 -21.56 25.59 6.86
N LEU A 749 -21.31 26.90 6.91
CA LEU A 749 -20.50 27.53 7.94
C LEU A 749 -21.19 27.39 9.31
N LEU A 750 -20.51 26.77 10.26
CA LEU A 750 -20.98 26.64 11.64
C LEU A 750 -20.62 27.87 12.45
N PHE A 751 -19.34 28.23 12.45
CA PHE A 751 -18.82 29.44 13.10
C PHE A 751 -17.41 29.77 12.58
N SER A 752 -16.93 30.96 12.89
CA SER A 752 -15.56 31.41 12.60
C SER A 752 -15.03 32.24 13.77
N PHE A 753 -13.73 32.19 14.02
CA PHE A 753 -13.08 32.95 15.08
C PHE A 753 -11.67 33.41 14.64
N GLY A 754 -11.13 34.44 15.31
CA GLY A 754 -9.90 35.12 14.92
C GLY A 754 -10.13 36.52 14.31
N SER A 755 -9.02 37.25 14.18
CA SER A 755 -8.90 38.66 13.76
C SER A 755 -9.69 39.69 14.61
N ASN A 756 -8.96 40.60 15.26
CA ASN A 756 -9.49 41.78 15.98
C ASN A 756 -10.53 41.53 17.09
N ASP A 757 -10.59 40.30 17.60
CA ASP A 757 -11.46 39.83 18.69
C ASP A 757 -10.78 39.91 20.08
N GLY A 758 -9.74 40.75 20.21
CA GLY A 758 -9.08 41.05 21.48
C GLY A 758 -8.03 40.00 21.86
N GLU A 759 -8.43 38.93 22.57
CA GLU A 759 -7.53 37.94 23.18
C GLU A 759 -7.02 36.85 22.20
N THR A 760 -7.62 36.72 21.01
CA THR A 760 -7.46 35.61 20.05
C THR A 760 -6.68 35.99 18.78
N ILE A 761 -5.78 36.98 18.84
CA ILE A 761 -5.07 37.52 17.67
C ILE A 761 -4.27 36.41 16.97
N LEU A 762 -4.76 35.96 15.81
CA LEU A 762 -4.03 35.12 14.86
C LEU A 762 -3.27 36.01 13.88
N ASN A 763 -2.17 35.50 13.32
CA ASN A 763 -1.40 36.17 12.29
C ASN A 763 -0.83 35.16 11.30
N SER A 764 -1.37 35.11 10.08
CA SER A 764 -0.96 34.15 9.05
C SER A 764 -1.00 32.68 9.53
N PRO A 765 -2.16 32.15 9.97
CA PRO A 765 -2.28 30.77 10.41
C PRO A 765 -2.21 29.77 9.23
N TRP A 766 -1.20 28.89 9.20
CA TRP A 766 -0.96 27.98 8.06
C TRP A 766 -1.42 26.54 8.28
N GLY A 767 -1.30 26.03 9.51
CA GLY A 767 -1.68 24.65 9.85
C GLY A 767 -2.78 24.61 10.91
N VAL A 768 -3.66 23.61 10.82
CA VAL A 768 -4.73 23.37 11.79
C VAL A 768 -4.91 21.88 12.03
N ALA A 769 -5.16 21.49 13.29
CA ALA A 769 -5.51 20.13 13.69
C ALA A 769 -6.63 20.16 14.74
N ALA A 770 -7.37 19.07 14.88
CA ALA A 770 -8.38 18.91 15.93
C ALA A 770 -8.31 17.53 16.61
N ASP A 771 -8.56 17.47 17.92
CA ASP A 771 -8.61 16.21 18.69
C ASP A 771 -10.00 15.54 18.66
N GLU A 772 -10.15 14.42 19.39
CA GLU A 772 -11.42 13.70 19.55
C GLU A 772 -12.53 14.52 20.23
N GLU A 773 -12.18 15.53 21.03
CA GLU A 773 -13.12 16.38 21.75
C GLU A 773 -13.51 17.64 20.95
N GLY A 774 -12.88 17.85 19.79
CA GLY A 774 -13.03 19.00 18.92
C GLY A 774 -12.21 20.22 19.36
N ASN A 775 -11.24 20.07 20.27
CA ASN A 775 -10.28 21.11 20.60
C ASN A 775 -9.36 21.35 19.39
N ILE A 776 -9.02 22.61 19.13
CA ILE A 776 -8.42 23.06 17.88
C ILE A 776 -7.00 23.55 18.15
N TYR A 777 -6.03 23.08 17.37
CA TYR A 777 -4.63 23.43 17.49
C TYR A 777 -4.15 24.08 16.19
N VAL A 778 -3.43 25.18 16.31
CA VAL A 778 -3.13 26.04 15.15
C VAL A 778 -1.64 26.36 15.14
N ALA A 779 -1.02 26.11 13.99
CA ALA A 779 0.30 26.62 13.66
C ALA A 779 0.15 28.07 13.19
N ASP A 780 0.31 29.01 14.13
CA ASP A 780 0.15 30.45 13.91
C ASP A 780 1.49 31.06 13.47
N SER A 781 1.84 30.82 12.20
CA SER A 781 3.18 31.03 11.65
C SER A 781 3.67 32.46 11.79
N GLY A 782 2.81 33.46 11.56
CA GLY A 782 3.18 34.88 11.67
C GLY A 782 3.36 35.36 13.10
N ASN A 783 2.84 34.63 14.09
CA ASN A 783 3.09 34.88 15.52
C ASN A 783 4.18 33.97 16.11
N ILE A 784 4.75 33.04 15.34
CA ILE A 784 5.79 32.11 15.80
C ILE A 784 5.31 31.31 17.03
N ALA A 785 4.05 30.86 17.00
CA ALA A 785 3.42 30.20 18.14
C ALA A 785 2.50 29.05 17.72
N VAL A 786 2.32 28.11 18.65
CA VAL A 786 1.23 27.13 18.55
C VAL A 786 0.12 27.56 19.51
N LYS A 787 -1.10 27.71 18.98
CA LYS A 787 -2.27 28.18 19.74
C LYS A 787 -3.31 27.08 19.90
N PHE A 788 -3.88 27.01 21.10
CA PHE A 788 -4.79 25.96 21.56
C PHE A 788 -6.13 26.60 21.85
N PHE A 789 -7.17 26.15 21.15
CA PHE A 789 -8.54 26.63 21.31
C PHE A 789 -9.43 25.48 21.78
N ASP A 790 -10.47 25.79 22.56
CA ASP A 790 -11.54 24.83 22.78
C ASP A 790 -12.42 24.66 21.54
N LYS A 791 -13.32 23.67 21.58
CA LYS A 791 -14.30 23.40 20.52
C LYS A 791 -15.23 24.55 20.13
N ASN A 792 -15.25 25.64 20.91
CA ASN A 792 -16.05 26.83 20.63
C ASN A 792 -15.19 27.98 20.06
N GLY A 793 -13.89 27.76 19.85
CA GLY A 793 -12.96 28.77 19.33
C GLY A 793 -12.37 29.70 20.38
N ASN A 794 -12.49 29.41 21.69
CA ASN A 794 -11.88 30.25 22.72
C ASN A 794 -10.43 29.84 22.96
N LEU A 795 -9.50 30.81 22.93
CA LEU A 795 -8.09 30.56 23.23
C LEU A 795 -7.94 30.05 24.68
N LYS A 796 -7.31 28.89 24.84
CA LYS A 796 -6.97 28.31 26.15
C LYS A 796 -5.52 28.50 26.48
N LYS A 797 -4.65 28.37 25.49
CA LYS A 797 -3.22 28.42 25.66
C LYS A 797 -2.53 28.89 24.41
N GLU A 798 -1.52 29.71 24.60
CA GLU A 798 -0.55 30.06 23.58
C GLU A 798 0.81 29.56 24.06
N ILE A 799 1.55 28.92 23.16
CA ILE A 799 2.92 28.49 23.42
C ILE A 799 3.82 29.35 22.56
N PRO A 800 4.30 30.49 23.10
CA PRO A 800 5.37 31.23 22.45
C PRO A 800 6.64 30.39 22.55
N ILE A 801 7.28 30.11 21.41
CA ILE A 801 8.48 29.26 21.41
C ILE A 801 9.70 30.20 21.49
N GLN A 802 10.40 30.15 22.63
CA GLN A 802 11.56 31.01 22.91
C GLN A 802 12.60 30.91 21.78
N CYS A 803 12.93 32.05 21.19
CA CYS A 803 14.02 32.19 20.25
C CYS A 803 15.34 32.19 21.02
N ASP A 804 16.15 31.15 20.87
CA ASP A 804 17.58 31.29 21.08
C ASP A 804 18.13 32.04 19.86
N PHE A 805 18.64 33.26 20.05
CA PHE A 805 19.16 34.12 18.96
C PHE A 805 20.39 33.52 18.25
N SER A 806 20.84 32.33 18.64
CA SER A 806 21.89 31.56 17.97
C SER A 806 21.38 30.62 16.85
N GLU A 807 20.07 30.32 16.79
CA GLU A 807 19.42 29.56 15.70
C GLU A 807 18.29 30.39 15.03
N PRO A 808 17.87 30.05 13.79
CA PRO A 808 16.71 30.69 13.16
C PRO A 808 15.44 30.52 14.02
N PRO A 809 14.54 31.51 14.07
CA PRO A 809 13.33 31.42 14.88
C PRO A 809 12.46 30.24 14.43
N PHE A 810 12.01 29.44 15.40
CA PHE A 810 11.04 28.36 15.18
C PHE A 810 9.84 28.89 14.40
N THR A 811 9.43 28.24 13.30
CA THR A 811 8.30 28.72 12.50
C THR A 811 7.35 27.56 12.23
N PRO A 812 6.24 27.43 12.99
CA PRO A 812 5.31 26.33 12.81
C PRO A 812 4.54 26.55 11.50
N THR A 813 4.61 25.61 10.57
CA THR A 813 3.99 25.73 9.24
C THR A 813 2.88 24.72 8.99
N ASP A 814 2.91 23.60 9.69
CA ASP A 814 1.88 22.57 9.66
C ASP A 814 1.79 21.85 11.01
N ILE A 815 0.64 21.25 11.29
CA ILE A 815 0.37 20.57 12.55
C ILE A 815 -0.60 19.41 12.34
N PHE A 816 -0.31 18.26 12.95
CA PHE A 816 -1.19 17.10 12.90
C PHE A 816 -1.41 16.50 14.29
N TYR A 817 -2.64 16.06 14.59
CA TYR A 817 -2.98 15.40 15.85
C TYR A 817 -3.13 13.89 15.65
N TYR A 818 -2.39 13.09 16.43
CA TYR A 818 -2.47 11.64 16.38
C TYR A 818 -2.16 11.02 17.76
N GLU A 819 -3.09 10.18 18.25
CA GLU A 819 -2.97 9.42 19.50
C GLU A 819 -2.54 10.26 20.74
N GLY A 820 -3.13 11.44 20.92
CA GLY A 820 -2.88 12.30 22.10
C GLY A 820 -1.65 13.19 21.99
N TYR A 821 -0.96 13.19 20.84
CA TYR A 821 0.20 14.03 20.57
C TYR A 821 -0.03 14.94 19.37
N LEU A 822 0.63 16.10 19.40
CA LEU A 822 0.71 17.05 18.29
C LEU A 822 2.07 16.93 17.63
N TYR A 823 2.06 16.77 16.31
CA TYR A 823 3.23 16.72 15.46
C TYR A 823 3.31 18.05 14.72
N VAL A 824 4.18 18.93 15.20
CA VAL A 824 4.33 20.30 14.69
C VAL A 824 5.53 20.37 13.77
N LEU A 825 5.33 20.85 12.55
CA LEU A 825 6.37 20.97 11.55
C LEU A 825 7.00 22.37 11.61
N ASP A 826 8.32 22.42 11.80
CA ASP A 826 9.13 23.63 11.71
C ASP A 826 9.91 23.60 10.39
N SER A 827 9.31 24.19 9.35
CA SER A 827 9.90 24.16 8.01
C SER A 827 11.23 24.88 7.92
N TYR A 828 11.38 25.99 8.64
CA TYR A 828 12.55 26.86 8.55
C TYR A 828 13.76 26.25 9.26
N ASN A 829 13.55 25.54 10.36
CA ASN A 829 14.61 24.79 11.03
C ASN A 829 14.69 23.32 10.60
N HIS A 830 13.84 22.88 9.66
CA HIS A 830 13.85 21.54 9.10
C HIS A 830 13.65 20.46 10.19
N LYS A 831 12.67 20.66 11.08
CA LYS A 831 12.43 19.82 12.26
C LYS A 831 10.95 19.45 12.40
N ILE A 832 10.71 18.32 13.04
CA ILE A 832 9.41 17.89 13.57
C ILE A 832 9.51 17.98 15.09
N ILE A 833 8.57 18.71 15.72
CA ILE A 833 8.46 18.83 17.16
C ILE A 833 7.21 18.07 17.61
N LEU A 834 7.43 17.09 18.47
CA LEU A 834 6.37 16.32 19.10
C LEU A 834 6.01 17.00 20.43
N MET A 835 4.75 17.40 20.57
CA MET A 835 4.23 18.01 21.79
C MET A 835 3.11 17.16 22.40
N ASN A 836 3.02 17.15 23.73
CA ASN A 836 1.85 16.60 24.41
C ASN A 836 0.68 17.60 24.39
N LYS A 837 -0.51 17.18 24.80
CA LYS A 837 -1.69 18.05 24.92
C LYS A 837 -1.53 19.26 25.85
N ASN A 838 -0.56 19.22 26.77
CA ASN A 838 -0.22 20.34 27.62
C ASN A 838 0.73 21.33 26.94
N GLY A 839 1.20 21.05 25.73
CA GLY A 839 2.13 21.91 25.02
C GLY A 839 3.59 21.74 25.38
N GLU A 840 3.95 20.67 26.09
CA GLU A 840 5.33 20.38 26.45
C GLU A 840 5.98 19.59 25.32
N THR A 841 7.16 20.02 24.88
CA THR A 841 7.95 19.29 23.89
C THR A 841 8.41 17.96 24.48
N VAL A 842 7.99 16.87 23.85
CA VAL A 842 8.34 15.49 24.20
C VAL A 842 9.62 15.08 23.48
N ALA A 843 9.73 15.41 22.20
CA ALA A 843 10.88 15.10 21.36
C ALA A 843 10.96 16.05 20.16
N THR A 844 12.17 16.18 19.62
CA THR A 844 12.44 16.90 18.38
C THR A 844 13.27 16.00 17.48
N PHE A 845 12.93 15.95 16.19
CA PHE A 845 13.60 15.12 15.20
C PHE A 845 13.71 15.87 13.88
N GLY A 846 14.87 15.77 13.23
CA GLY A 846 15.12 16.42 11.96
C GLY A 846 16.31 17.37 12.02
N GLN A 847 16.95 17.52 10.88
CA GLN A 847 18.01 18.47 10.62
C GLN A 847 17.94 18.91 9.16
N LYS A 848 18.60 20.03 8.85
CA LYS A 848 18.78 20.47 7.47
C LYS A 848 19.57 19.41 6.68
N GLY A 849 19.05 18.95 5.55
CA GLY A 849 19.77 18.02 4.69
C GLY A 849 18.90 17.42 3.58
N GLY A 850 19.36 16.31 3.03
CA GLY A 850 18.74 15.64 1.89
C GLY A 850 19.43 15.95 0.56
N PRO A 851 19.08 15.21 -0.50
CA PRO A 851 19.70 15.34 -1.81
C PRO A 851 19.38 16.73 -2.37
N ALA A 852 20.34 17.66 -2.28
CA ALA A 852 20.17 19.01 -2.75
C ALA A 852 19.83 19.02 -4.25
N THR A 853 18.54 19.07 -4.58
CA THR A 853 18.09 19.41 -5.92
C THR A 853 18.25 20.91 -6.05
N ASN A 854 19.17 21.35 -6.92
CA ASN A 854 19.15 22.73 -7.40
C ASN A 854 17.70 23.07 -7.78
N PHE A 855 17.22 24.25 -7.40
CA PHE A 855 15.84 24.75 -7.59
C PHE A 855 15.31 24.72 -9.05
N TYR A 856 16.09 24.18 -10.00
CA TYR A 856 15.80 24.03 -11.43
C TYR A 856 16.25 22.66 -12.01
N GLY A 857 16.61 21.67 -11.20
CA GLY A 857 17.11 20.37 -11.67
C GLY A 857 16.18 19.23 -11.31
N PHE A 858 15.47 18.68 -12.29
CA PHE A 858 14.54 17.56 -12.13
C PHE A 858 15.29 16.25 -11.88
N SER A 859 15.63 15.93 -10.63
CA SER A 859 16.15 14.59 -10.28
C SER A 859 15.90 14.21 -8.82
N GLY A 860 14.65 13.99 -8.45
CA GLY A 860 14.30 13.09 -7.34
C GLY A 860 13.78 11.77 -7.92
N THR A 861 14.43 10.64 -7.66
CA THR A 861 14.01 9.30 -8.11
C THR A 861 13.61 8.34 -6.98
N ASP A 862 13.71 8.74 -5.71
CA ASP A 862 13.40 7.83 -4.60
C ASP A 862 12.34 8.44 -3.67
N PHE A 863 11.09 7.96 -3.81
CA PHE A 863 9.99 8.19 -2.88
C PHE A 863 10.25 7.53 -1.50
N TYR A 864 11.28 6.68 -1.39
CA TYR A 864 11.73 6.04 -0.16
C TYR A 864 13.25 6.14 -0.03
N GLN A 865 13.75 7.11 0.74
CA GLN A 865 15.12 7.05 1.25
C GLN A 865 15.10 6.56 2.71
N LYS A 866 16.07 5.69 3.05
CA LYS A 866 16.22 5.08 4.38
C LYS A 866 16.82 6.04 5.42
N ASP A 867 17.37 7.17 4.99
CA ASP A 867 17.97 8.17 5.86
C ASP A 867 16.89 9.19 6.26
N TYR A 868 16.12 8.84 7.31
CA TYR A 868 15.08 9.69 7.86
C TYR A 868 15.66 10.88 8.61
N GLY A 869 15.01 12.04 8.52
CA GLY A 869 15.32 13.20 9.37
C GLY A 869 16.27 14.21 8.76
N GLU A 870 16.66 14.05 7.50
CA GLU A 870 17.26 15.14 6.73
C GLU A 870 16.21 15.81 5.85
N PHE A 871 15.77 17.01 6.23
CA PHE A 871 14.73 17.75 5.50
C PHE A 871 15.28 19.04 4.88
N LEU A 872 14.64 19.47 3.79
CA LEU A 872 14.85 20.79 3.19
C LEU A 872 13.48 21.43 2.93
N TYR A 873 13.14 22.41 3.78
CA TYR A 873 11.85 23.10 3.83
C TYR A 873 10.63 22.14 3.76
N PRO A 874 10.49 21.20 4.71
CA PRO A 874 9.33 20.31 4.73
C PRO A 874 8.08 21.14 5.01
N LEU A 875 7.01 21.04 4.20
CA LEU A 875 5.80 21.85 4.39
C LEU A 875 4.60 21.05 4.85
N GLY A 876 4.50 19.76 4.56
CA GLY A 876 3.33 18.93 4.88
C GLY A 876 3.64 17.83 5.89
N ILE A 877 2.73 17.57 6.83
CA ILE A 877 2.86 16.44 7.78
C ILE A 877 1.53 15.70 7.97
N PHE A 878 1.59 14.37 8.01
CA PHE A 878 0.45 13.51 8.30
C PHE A 878 0.88 12.29 9.10
N VAL A 879 0.07 11.79 10.03
CA VAL A 879 0.42 10.61 10.83
C VAL A 879 -0.70 9.57 10.77
N ARG A 880 -0.34 8.33 10.42
CA ARG A 880 -1.26 7.19 10.39
C ARG A 880 -0.48 5.88 10.49
N ASP A 881 -1.09 4.86 11.08
CA ASP A 881 -0.54 3.49 11.20
C ASP A 881 0.90 3.46 11.76
N LYS A 882 1.12 4.24 12.82
CA LYS A 882 2.44 4.42 13.46
C LYS A 882 3.54 4.91 12.51
N LYS A 883 3.21 5.65 11.45
CA LYS A 883 4.14 6.28 10.52
C LYS A 883 3.82 7.78 10.40
N ILE A 884 4.86 8.59 10.36
CA ILE A 884 4.80 10.02 10.05
C ILE A 884 5.19 10.18 8.58
N TYR A 885 4.31 10.79 7.81
CA TYR A 885 4.51 11.12 6.41
C TYR A 885 4.83 12.61 6.33
N VAL A 886 5.96 12.96 5.74
CA VAL A 886 6.43 14.34 5.63
C VAL A 886 6.64 14.69 4.18
N ALA A 887 5.97 15.73 3.69
CA ALA A 887 6.23 16.33 2.39
C ALA A 887 7.47 17.23 2.50
N ASP A 888 8.60 16.71 2.02
CA ASP A 888 9.93 17.32 2.08
C ASP A 888 10.14 18.18 0.82
N THR A 889 9.53 19.37 0.83
CA THR A 889 9.20 20.18 -0.35
C THR A 889 10.40 20.46 -1.25
N SER A 890 11.50 21.00 -0.71
CA SER A 890 12.64 21.41 -1.53
C SER A 890 13.55 20.23 -1.92
N ASN A 891 13.36 19.07 -1.30
CA ASN A 891 13.95 17.80 -1.77
C ASN A 891 13.00 17.05 -2.71
N SER A 892 11.84 17.63 -3.05
CA SER A 892 10.84 17.09 -3.99
C SER A 892 10.45 15.63 -3.71
N ARG A 893 10.24 15.29 -2.42
CA ARG A 893 9.93 13.92 -1.99
C ARG A 893 8.96 13.86 -0.82
N VAL A 894 8.50 12.65 -0.51
CA VAL A 894 7.84 12.32 0.74
C VAL A 894 8.76 11.42 1.57
N GLN A 895 8.88 11.67 2.87
CA GLN A 895 9.54 10.76 3.81
C GLN A 895 8.50 10.03 4.66
N VAL A 896 8.63 8.71 4.79
CA VAL A 896 7.76 7.86 5.61
C VAL A 896 8.54 7.37 6.83
N ILE A 897 8.42 8.09 7.94
CA ILE A 897 9.23 7.93 9.13
C ILE A 897 8.47 7.07 10.14
N PRO A 898 9.00 5.92 10.59
CA PRO A 898 8.32 5.12 11.58
C PRO A 898 8.27 5.84 12.93
N LEU A 899 7.12 5.85 13.62
CA LEU A 899 6.99 6.39 14.98
C LEU A 899 7.96 5.73 15.96
N SER A 900 8.49 4.55 15.63
CA SER A 900 9.56 3.89 16.38
C SER A 900 10.75 4.81 16.67
N ILE A 901 10.99 5.85 15.85
CA ILE A 901 12.07 6.80 16.11
C ILE A 901 11.81 7.63 17.38
N PHE A 902 10.55 7.95 17.66
CA PHE A 902 10.14 8.79 18.79
C PHE A 902 9.70 7.98 20.01
N PHE A 903 9.08 6.82 19.77
CA PHE A 903 8.49 5.97 20.80
C PHE A 903 8.95 4.54 20.62
N ASP A 904 9.11 3.80 21.70
CA ASP A 904 9.26 2.36 21.60
C ASP A 904 7.92 1.76 21.13
N ILE A 905 7.91 1.09 19.98
CA ILE A 905 6.71 0.46 19.40
C ILE A 905 6.88 -1.05 19.21
N ILE A 906 8.02 -1.60 19.63
CA ILE A 906 8.34 -3.01 19.50
C ILE A 906 7.75 -3.70 20.73
N PRO A 907 6.88 -4.70 20.57
CA PRO A 907 6.40 -5.44 21.73
C PRO A 907 7.53 -6.21 22.42
N PRO A 908 7.55 -6.24 23.76
CA PRO A 908 8.52 -7.03 24.49
C PRO A 908 8.29 -8.51 24.24
N LYS A 909 9.35 -9.32 24.33
CA LYS A 909 9.26 -10.78 24.27
C LYS A 909 9.17 -11.35 25.67
N ILE A 910 8.36 -12.40 25.86
CA ILE A 910 8.24 -13.16 27.12
C ILE A 910 8.52 -14.64 26.88
N SER A 911 9.23 -15.27 27.82
CA SER A 911 9.50 -16.71 27.84
C SER A 911 9.46 -17.25 29.27
N VAL A 912 9.23 -18.56 29.42
CA VAL A 912 9.23 -19.25 30.71
C VAL A 912 10.61 -19.84 30.95
N GLN A 913 11.27 -19.51 32.06
CA GLN A 913 12.57 -20.11 32.43
C GLN A 913 12.41 -21.45 33.16
N ASN A 914 11.36 -21.58 33.98
CA ASN A 914 11.01 -22.83 34.65
C ASN A 914 9.48 -23.00 34.67
N SER A 915 9.03 -24.18 34.27
CA SER A 915 7.61 -24.55 34.30
C SER A 915 7.40 -25.75 35.22
N PRO A 916 6.23 -25.87 35.86
CA PRO A 916 5.88 -27.08 36.58
C PRO A 916 5.85 -28.27 35.62
N GLU A 917 6.12 -29.46 36.16
CA GLU A 917 5.85 -30.71 35.44
C GLU A 917 4.34 -30.84 35.16
N ARG A 918 3.97 -31.74 34.24
CA ARG A 918 2.58 -31.95 33.84
C ARG A 918 1.65 -32.26 35.04
N PHE A 919 2.18 -32.94 36.05
CA PHE A 919 1.51 -33.24 37.32
C PHE A 919 2.41 -32.78 38.46
N ILE A 920 1.85 -32.12 39.47
CA ILE A 920 2.57 -31.75 40.69
C ILE A 920 1.79 -32.19 41.93
N ASN A 921 2.52 -32.59 42.98
CA ASN A 921 1.97 -32.94 44.29
C ASN A 921 2.17 -31.87 45.36
N GLU A 922 2.57 -30.66 44.94
CA GLU A 922 2.75 -29.52 45.83
C GLU A 922 1.64 -28.49 45.62
N ASN A 923 1.17 -27.88 46.70
CA ASN A 923 0.16 -26.82 46.67
C ASN A 923 0.75 -25.43 46.39
N SER A 924 2.04 -25.35 46.04
CA SER A 924 2.75 -24.13 45.70
C SER A 924 3.83 -24.38 44.64
N PHE A 925 4.05 -23.41 43.74
CA PHE A 925 5.12 -23.48 42.74
C PHE A 925 5.56 -22.07 42.35
N ASN A 926 6.85 -21.88 42.07
CA ASN A 926 7.38 -20.61 41.58
C ASN A 926 7.63 -20.70 40.07
N ILE A 927 7.01 -19.80 39.31
CA ILE A 927 7.24 -19.67 37.87
C ILE A 927 8.05 -18.39 37.64
N THR A 928 9.21 -18.53 37.03
CA THR A 928 10.09 -17.43 36.63
C THR A 928 9.99 -17.23 35.13
N PHE A 929 9.71 -15.99 34.76
CA PHE A 929 9.64 -15.51 33.40
C PHE A 929 10.96 -14.83 33.03
N LYS A 930 11.23 -14.72 31.74
CA LYS A 930 12.27 -13.84 31.21
C LYS A 930 11.63 -12.95 30.16
N VAL A 931 11.83 -11.65 30.34
CA VAL A 931 11.40 -10.63 29.40
C VAL A 931 12.59 -9.96 28.74
N SER A 932 12.43 -9.53 27.50
CA SER A 932 13.47 -8.81 26.77
C SER A 932 12.83 -7.88 25.75
N ASP A 933 13.43 -6.72 25.59
CA ASP A 933 13.07 -5.74 24.58
C ASP A 933 14.33 -5.06 24.04
N ASP A 934 14.35 -4.70 22.77
CA ASP A 934 15.52 -4.13 22.10
C ASP A 934 15.78 -2.66 22.53
N ARG A 935 14.77 -1.97 23.06
CA ARG A 935 14.81 -0.54 23.43
C ARG A 935 14.37 -0.29 24.87
N THR A 936 13.61 -1.20 25.48
CA THR A 936 13.20 -1.12 26.87
C THR A 936 14.06 -2.01 27.79
N PRO A 937 14.74 -1.44 28.80
CA PRO A 937 15.41 -2.23 29.84
C PRO A 937 14.48 -3.21 30.55
N GLN A 938 14.96 -4.43 30.82
CA GLN A 938 14.16 -5.54 31.37
C GLN A 938 13.41 -5.16 32.66
N ASP A 939 14.02 -4.35 33.53
CA ASP A 939 13.46 -3.90 34.81
C ASP A 939 12.26 -2.95 34.66
N LYS A 940 12.04 -2.40 33.46
CA LYS A 940 10.90 -1.51 33.15
C LYS A 940 9.74 -2.23 32.48
N ILE A 941 9.88 -3.52 32.13
CA ILE A 941 8.84 -4.32 31.50
C ILE A 941 7.97 -4.96 32.58
N ASN A 942 6.65 -4.77 32.49
CA ASN A 942 5.68 -5.32 33.42
C ASN A 942 5.13 -6.66 32.91
N ILE A 943 4.98 -7.65 33.78
CA ILE A 943 4.35 -8.92 33.45
C ILE A 943 2.95 -8.98 34.05
N TYR A 944 1.98 -9.34 33.22
CA TYR A 944 0.58 -9.51 33.58
C TYR A 944 0.18 -10.97 33.48
N ILE A 945 -0.55 -11.47 34.48
CA ILE A 945 -0.87 -12.89 34.61
C ILE A 945 -2.36 -13.08 34.86
N ASN A 946 -2.94 -14.01 34.11
CA ASN A 946 -4.30 -14.49 34.28
C ASN A 946 -4.27 -15.97 34.68
N ILE A 947 -4.80 -16.27 35.87
CA ILE A 947 -4.90 -17.63 36.40
C ILE A 947 -6.36 -18.07 36.27
N ASN A 948 -6.58 -19.17 35.55
CA ASN A 948 -7.88 -19.83 35.36
C ASN A 948 -9.00 -18.92 34.80
N GLY A 949 -8.67 -17.85 34.09
CA GLY A 949 -9.65 -16.95 33.46
C GLY A 949 -10.08 -15.76 34.32
N ASN A 950 -9.49 -15.55 35.49
CA ASN A 950 -9.88 -14.49 36.45
C ASN A 950 -9.31 -13.09 36.12
N GLY A 951 -8.99 -12.80 34.86
CA GLY A 951 -8.44 -11.52 34.41
C GLY A 951 -6.92 -11.39 34.63
N PHE A 952 -6.31 -10.45 33.90
CA PHE A 952 -4.86 -10.21 33.95
C PHE A 952 -4.49 -9.25 35.09
N ASN A 953 -3.68 -9.70 36.03
CA ASN A 953 -3.15 -8.91 37.14
C ASN A 953 -1.63 -8.75 37.02
N LYS A 954 -1.12 -7.55 37.32
CA LYS A 954 0.32 -7.25 37.32
C LYS A 954 1.03 -7.96 38.48
N ILE A 955 2.17 -8.60 38.22
CA ILE A 955 3.00 -9.14 39.30
C ILE A 955 3.84 -8.04 39.97
N SER A 956 3.90 -8.06 41.29
CA SER A 956 4.67 -7.10 42.10
C SER A 956 5.96 -7.76 42.59
N GLY A 957 7.13 -7.24 42.20
CA GLY A 957 8.42 -7.64 42.79
C GLY A 957 9.38 -8.49 41.94
N GLY A 958 9.31 -8.42 40.61
CA GLY A 958 10.26 -9.06 39.67
C GLY A 958 9.63 -10.16 38.80
N ASP A 959 10.46 -10.88 38.04
CA ASP A 959 9.99 -11.80 36.99
C ASP A 959 9.46 -13.16 37.51
N THR A 960 9.27 -13.31 38.82
CA THR A 960 8.84 -14.59 39.43
C THR A 960 7.45 -14.48 40.04
N LEU A 961 6.52 -15.30 39.54
CA LEU A 961 5.22 -15.52 40.13
C LEU A 961 5.30 -16.65 41.17
N ARG A 962 4.93 -16.34 42.41
CA ARG A 962 4.74 -17.32 43.46
C ARG A 962 3.29 -17.76 43.54
N LEU A 963 3.00 -19.00 43.18
CA LEU A 963 1.69 -19.62 43.35
C LEU A 963 1.64 -20.31 44.72
N ILE A 964 0.58 -20.05 45.48
CA ILE A 964 0.32 -20.66 46.80
C ILE A 964 -1.15 -21.06 46.90
N ASN A 965 -1.44 -22.04 47.75
CA ASN A 965 -2.80 -22.58 47.97
C ASN A 965 -3.46 -23.06 46.68
N LEU A 966 -2.70 -23.71 45.79
CA LEU A 966 -3.24 -24.30 44.58
C LEU A 966 -4.22 -25.43 44.95
N SER A 967 -5.43 -25.33 44.42
CA SER A 967 -6.46 -26.38 44.56
C SER A 967 -6.18 -27.54 43.63
N GLU A 968 -6.60 -28.72 44.07
CA GLU A 968 -6.57 -29.95 43.29
C GLU A 968 -7.37 -29.83 41.98
N GLY A 969 -6.80 -30.33 40.88
CA GLY A 969 -7.36 -30.23 39.53
C GLY A 969 -6.51 -29.41 38.54
N PRO A 970 -7.05 -29.10 37.35
CA PRO A 970 -6.32 -28.43 36.28
C PRO A 970 -6.07 -26.95 36.59
N CYS A 971 -4.83 -26.49 36.37
CA CYS A 971 -4.43 -25.09 36.44
C CYS A 971 -4.00 -24.58 35.07
N ARG A 972 -4.53 -23.43 34.66
CA ARG A 972 -4.19 -22.73 33.43
C ARG A 972 -3.72 -21.33 33.73
N ILE A 973 -2.55 -20.96 33.22
CA ILE A 973 -1.96 -19.65 33.41
C ILE A 973 -1.65 -19.04 32.05
N PHE A 974 -2.13 -17.82 31.83
CA PHE A 974 -1.74 -16.99 30.71
C PHE A 974 -0.86 -15.84 31.23
N ALA A 975 0.29 -15.61 30.61
CA ALA A 975 1.15 -14.49 30.95
C ALA A 975 1.50 -13.67 29.71
N LYS A 976 1.51 -12.35 29.85
CA LYS A 976 1.95 -11.40 28.81
C LYS A 976 2.87 -10.33 29.41
N ALA A 977 3.78 -9.81 28.62
CA ALA A 977 4.65 -8.69 29.00
C ALA A 977 4.15 -7.39 28.37
N VAL A 978 4.31 -6.27 29.08
CA VAL A 978 3.91 -4.93 28.65
C VAL A 978 5.01 -3.94 29.03
N ASP A 979 5.57 -3.24 28.05
CA ASP A 979 6.60 -2.22 28.28
C ASP A 979 6.00 -0.89 28.81
N PRO A 980 6.82 0.13 29.17
CA PRO A 980 6.31 1.44 29.57
C PRO A 980 5.58 2.22 28.48
N ALA A 981 5.83 1.89 27.21
CA ALA A 981 5.16 2.50 26.05
C ALA A 981 3.78 1.87 25.78
N GLY A 982 3.43 0.79 26.47
CA GLY A 982 2.14 0.10 26.37
C GLY A 982 2.08 -1.01 25.32
N ASN A 983 3.19 -1.41 24.72
CA ASN A 983 3.20 -2.51 23.76
C ASN A 983 3.09 -3.85 24.49
N GLU A 984 2.24 -4.77 23.98
CA GLU A 984 1.95 -6.06 24.61
C GLU A 984 2.53 -7.25 23.83
N SER A 985 3.16 -8.19 24.53
CA SER A 985 3.60 -9.46 23.94
C SER A 985 2.41 -10.37 23.63
N ASP A 986 2.61 -11.31 22.70
CA ASP A 986 1.71 -12.47 22.59
C ASP A 986 1.65 -13.21 23.94
N PRO A 987 0.46 -13.64 24.40
CA PRO A 987 0.33 -14.32 25.67
C PRO A 987 0.86 -15.76 25.57
N ILE A 988 1.72 -16.13 26.51
CA ILE A 988 2.17 -17.52 26.68
C ILE A 988 1.22 -18.29 27.59
N LYS A 989 1.02 -19.58 27.28
CA LYS A 989 0.11 -20.48 28.00
C LYS A 989 0.89 -21.55 28.76
N ILE A 990 0.61 -21.73 30.04
CA ILE A 990 1.16 -22.79 30.90
C ILE A 990 -0.01 -23.62 31.46
N GLU A 991 0.07 -24.94 31.34
CA GLU A 991 -0.95 -25.87 31.84
C GLU A 991 -0.32 -27.04 32.61
N PHE A 992 -0.87 -27.33 33.79
CA PHE A 992 -0.48 -28.46 34.63
C PHE A 992 -1.67 -28.90 35.52
N ILE A 993 -1.57 -30.08 36.10
CA ILE A 993 -2.58 -30.62 37.03
C ILE A 993 -1.97 -30.72 38.42
N VAL A 994 -2.67 -30.17 39.40
CA VAL A 994 -2.33 -30.29 40.82
C VAL A 994 -3.05 -31.52 41.34
N ASP A 995 -2.28 -32.51 41.76
CA ASP A 995 -2.80 -33.76 42.33
C ASP A 995 -2.16 -34.00 43.68
N LEU A 996 -2.92 -33.69 44.74
CA LEU A 996 -2.49 -33.82 46.13
C LEU A 996 -2.97 -35.14 46.76
N THR A 997 -3.76 -35.92 46.02
CA THR A 997 -4.45 -37.08 46.56
C THR A 997 -3.62 -38.34 46.33
N PRO A 998 -3.19 -39.06 47.38
CA PRO A 998 -2.48 -40.32 47.20
C PRO A 998 -3.33 -41.40 46.51
N PRO A 999 -2.71 -42.31 45.74
CA PRO A 999 -3.43 -43.40 45.08
C PRO A 999 -4.06 -44.36 46.09
N GLU A 1000 -5.23 -44.92 45.75
CA GLU A 1000 -5.96 -45.85 46.61
C GLU A 1000 -5.54 -47.31 46.36
N ILE A 1001 -5.31 -48.09 47.42
CA ILE A 1001 -4.91 -49.51 47.36
C ILE A 1001 -6.00 -50.42 47.94
N ASN A 1002 -6.48 -51.36 47.13
CA ASN A 1002 -7.52 -52.32 47.50
C ASN A 1002 -7.08 -53.77 47.29
N PHE A 1003 -6.93 -54.52 48.39
CA PHE A 1003 -6.72 -55.96 48.41
C PHE A 1003 -7.20 -56.55 49.75
N SER A 1004 -7.43 -57.86 49.79
CA SER A 1004 -7.74 -58.60 51.02
C SER A 1004 -6.94 -59.89 51.07
N LEU A 1005 -6.30 -60.13 52.22
CA LEU A 1005 -5.56 -61.35 52.51
C LEU A 1005 -5.61 -61.59 54.03
N SER A 1006 -6.24 -62.69 54.46
CA SER A 1006 -6.30 -63.07 55.87
C SER A 1006 -6.51 -64.57 56.03
N GLY A 1007 -6.05 -65.15 57.14
CA GLY A 1007 -6.23 -66.57 57.49
C GLY A 1007 -4.93 -67.37 57.59
N SER A 1008 -5.07 -68.70 57.57
CA SER A 1008 -3.95 -69.65 57.64
C SER A 1008 -3.92 -70.61 56.45
N THR A 1009 -2.73 -71.05 56.03
CA THR A 1009 -2.53 -71.96 54.90
C THR A 1009 -1.44 -73.00 55.19
N GLU A 1010 -1.52 -74.14 54.51
CA GLU A 1010 -0.47 -75.17 54.51
C GLU A 1010 0.52 -74.97 53.34
N ASN A 1011 0.07 -74.26 52.30
CA ASN A 1011 0.86 -74.02 51.10
C ASN A 1011 2.01 -73.05 51.37
N ASN A 1012 3.14 -73.29 50.71
CA ASN A 1012 4.31 -72.41 50.73
C ASN A 1012 4.17 -71.19 49.79
N LYS A 1013 3.03 -71.05 49.10
CA LYS A 1013 2.74 -69.96 48.16
C LYS A 1013 1.30 -69.48 48.29
N VAL A 1014 1.07 -68.18 48.06
CA VAL A 1014 -0.26 -67.57 47.94
C VAL A 1014 -0.28 -66.55 46.80
N THR A 1015 -1.37 -66.49 46.03
CA THR A 1015 -1.57 -65.47 45.00
C THR A 1015 -2.33 -64.29 45.61
N LEU A 1016 -1.73 -63.10 45.59
CA LEU A 1016 -2.39 -61.86 45.98
C LEU A 1016 -3.03 -61.19 44.76
N ASN A 1017 -4.32 -60.88 44.84
CA ASN A 1017 -5.03 -60.07 43.85
C ASN A 1017 -5.49 -58.76 44.49
N GLY A 1018 -5.31 -57.66 43.78
CA GLY A 1018 -5.74 -56.34 44.24
C GLY A 1018 -5.87 -55.34 43.10
N SER A 1019 -6.21 -54.11 43.44
CA SER A 1019 -6.25 -52.97 42.52
C SER A 1019 -5.65 -51.73 43.15
N VAL A 1020 -5.06 -50.89 42.29
CA VAL A 1020 -4.60 -49.54 42.60
C VAL A 1020 -5.26 -48.57 41.62
N SER A 1021 -5.77 -47.45 42.13
CA SER A 1021 -6.40 -46.42 41.30
C SER A 1021 -6.04 -45.03 41.79
N ASP A 1022 -5.91 -44.11 40.83
CA ASP A 1022 -5.85 -42.68 41.08
C ASP A 1022 -6.72 -41.95 40.04
N GLY A 1023 -7.40 -40.88 40.46
CA GLY A 1023 -8.41 -40.17 39.68
C GLY A 1023 -7.88 -39.02 38.82
N LEU A 1024 -6.66 -38.54 39.05
CA LEU A 1024 -6.15 -37.30 38.45
C LEU A 1024 -4.85 -37.51 37.66
N SER A 1025 -3.79 -37.99 38.30
CA SER A 1025 -2.49 -38.22 37.67
C SER A 1025 -2.28 -39.67 37.22
N GLY A 1026 -3.11 -40.60 37.69
CA GLY A 1026 -3.02 -42.02 37.41
C GLY A 1026 -1.83 -42.68 38.12
N VAL A 1027 -1.78 -44.01 38.10
CA VAL A 1027 -0.77 -44.77 38.87
C VAL A 1027 0.54 -44.89 38.08
N LYS A 1028 1.66 -44.47 38.69
CA LYS A 1028 3.01 -44.56 38.10
C LYS A 1028 3.68 -45.90 38.42
N GLU A 1029 3.64 -46.33 39.68
CA GLU A 1029 4.22 -47.61 40.10
C GLU A 1029 3.44 -48.23 41.27
N ALA A 1030 3.46 -49.57 41.35
CA ALA A 1030 3.06 -50.31 42.55
C ALA A 1030 4.07 -51.42 42.85
N LYS A 1031 4.33 -51.64 44.14
CA LYS A 1031 5.29 -52.61 44.66
C LYS A 1031 4.64 -53.51 45.71
N ILE A 1032 5.03 -54.78 45.74
CA ILE A 1032 4.64 -55.75 46.76
C ILE A 1032 5.91 -56.27 47.42
N ASN A 1033 6.05 -56.08 48.74
CA ASN A 1033 7.26 -56.39 49.50
C ASN A 1033 8.53 -55.84 48.84
N GLY A 1034 8.46 -54.60 48.33
CA GLY A 1034 9.55 -53.91 47.65
C GLY A 1034 9.76 -54.28 46.18
N ASN A 1035 9.04 -55.27 45.63
CA ASN A 1035 9.18 -55.68 44.22
C ASN A 1035 8.09 -55.05 43.33
N THR A 1036 8.47 -54.43 42.22
CA THR A 1036 7.54 -53.81 41.28
C THR A 1036 6.61 -54.84 40.62
N VAL A 1037 5.31 -54.55 40.58
CA VAL A 1037 4.30 -55.40 39.95
C VAL A 1037 3.68 -54.74 38.73
N LYS A 1038 3.31 -55.56 37.73
CA LYS A 1038 2.61 -55.05 36.54
C LYS A 1038 1.15 -54.75 36.88
N ILE A 1039 0.75 -53.51 36.67
CA ILE A 1039 -0.63 -53.04 36.81
C ILE A 1039 -1.28 -53.08 35.42
N LYS A 1040 -2.46 -53.67 35.32
CA LYS A 1040 -3.25 -53.64 34.07
C LYS A 1040 -3.89 -52.26 33.90
N ASN A 1041 -4.36 -51.94 32.68
CA ASN A 1041 -5.01 -50.65 32.37
C ASN A 1041 -6.22 -50.33 33.26
N ASN A 1042 -6.85 -51.34 33.86
CA ASN A 1042 -7.97 -51.17 34.80
C ASN A 1042 -7.54 -51.06 36.27
N GLY A 1043 -6.25 -50.86 36.54
CA GLY A 1043 -5.71 -50.73 37.90
C GLY A 1043 -5.48 -52.05 38.64
N SER A 1044 -5.86 -53.20 38.08
CA SER A 1044 -5.70 -54.49 38.76
C SER A 1044 -4.27 -55.05 38.68
N PHE A 1045 -3.83 -55.74 39.74
CA PHE A 1045 -2.57 -56.47 39.80
C PHE A 1045 -2.76 -57.87 40.40
N SER A 1046 -1.84 -58.78 40.09
CA SER A 1046 -1.80 -60.15 40.62
C SER A 1046 -0.35 -60.60 40.78
N ALA A 1047 0.00 -61.20 41.91
CA ALA A 1047 1.36 -61.68 42.19
C ALA A 1047 1.37 -62.92 43.09
N ASP A 1048 2.25 -63.88 42.78
CA ASP A 1048 2.50 -65.05 43.62
C ASP A 1048 3.59 -64.75 44.66
N LEU A 1049 3.28 -65.02 45.92
CA LEU A 1049 4.14 -64.73 47.07
C LEU A 1049 4.53 -66.04 47.76
N ASN A 1050 5.82 -66.21 48.04
CA ASN A 1050 6.32 -67.33 48.84
C ASN A 1050 6.13 -67.04 50.33
N LEU A 1051 5.68 -68.03 51.10
CA LEU A 1051 5.44 -67.92 52.54
C LEU A 1051 6.47 -68.72 53.33
N ASN A 1052 7.12 -68.02 54.27
CA ASN A 1052 7.93 -68.65 55.30
C ASN A 1052 7.01 -69.40 56.30
N PRO A 1053 7.49 -70.46 56.96
CA PRO A 1053 6.78 -71.07 58.09
C PRO A 1053 6.45 -70.00 59.15
N GLY A 1054 5.21 -69.99 59.66
CA GLY A 1054 4.77 -68.97 60.62
C GLY A 1054 4.14 -67.73 59.97
N LEU A 1055 4.29 -66.57 60.63
CA LEU A 1055 3.64 -65.31 60.24
C LEU A 1055 4.37 -64.64 59.07
N ASN A 1056 3.61 -64.22 58.06
CA ASN A 1056 4.12 -63.46 56.91
C ASN A 1056 3.34 -62.14 56.80
N GLU A 1057 4.05 -61.02 56.82
CA GLU A 1057 3.51 -59.68 56.53
C GLU A 1057 3.71 -59.35 55.05
N ILE A 1058 2.63 -58.92 54.39
CA ILE A 1058 2.63 -58.49 53.00
C ILE A 1058 2.33 -56.99 52.95
N VAL A 1059 3.21 -56.20 52.34
CA VAL A 1059 3.08 -54.75 52.18
C VAL A 1059 2.92 -54.41 50.70
N VAL A 1060 1.86 -53.69 50.37
CA VAL A 1060 1.65 -53.13 49.02
C VAL A 1060 1.83 -51.61 49.09
N GLU A 1061 2.70 -51.09 48.24
CA GLU A 1061 2.97 -49.66 48.09
C GLU A 1061 2.59 -49.19 46.69
N ALA A 1062 2.04 -48.00 46.56
CA ALA A 1062 1.71 -47.39 45.28
C ALA A 1062 2.15 -45.93 45.23
N VAL A 1063 2.57 -45.49 44.04
CA VAL A 1063 2.94 -44.11 43.74
C VAL A 1063 2.20 -43.67 42.48
N ASP A 1064 1.57 -42.50 42.51
CA ASP A 1064 0.93 -41.90 41.34
C ASP A 1064 1.93 -41.13 40.45
N SER A 1065 1.44 -40.54 39.35
CA SER A 1065 2.31 -39.79 38.43
C SER A 1065 2.72 -38.41 38.98
N ALA A 1066 1.99 -37.87 39.96
CA ALA A 1066 2.35 -36.65 40.69
C ALA A 1066 3.40 -36.88 41.79
N GLY A 1067 3.61 -38.14 42.20
CA GLY A 1067 4.57 -38.56 43.21
C GLY A 1067 3.99 -38.81 44.61
N ASN A 1068 2.67 -38.77 44.79
CA ASN A 1068 2.04 -39.12 46.07
C ASN A 1068 2.14 -40.64 46.32
N LYS A 1069 2.23 -41.02 47.60
CA LYS A 1069 2.49 -42.41 48.01
C LYS A 1069 1.46 -42.91 49.00
N THR A 1070 1.05 -44.17 48.82
CA THR A 1070 0.21 -44.92 49.76
C THR A 1070 0.85 -46.27 50.06
N SER A 1071 0.65 -46.79 51.28
CA SER A 1071 1.01 -48.16 51.66
C SER A 1071 -0.11 -48.84 52.43
N LYS A 1072 -0.30 -50.15 52.23
CA LYS A 1072 -1.28 -50.98 52.93
C LYS A 1072 -0.72 -52.38 53.16
N SER A 1073 -0.84 -52.91 54.39
CA SER A 1073 -0.33 -54.23 54.75
C SER A 1073 -1.42 -55.22 55.17
N ALA A 1074 -1.13 -56.52 55.05
CA ALA A 1074 -1.95 -57.61 55.58
C ALA A 1074 -1.09 -58.82 55.97
N ASN A 1075 -1.62 -59.67 56.86
CA ASN A 1075 -0.92 -60.81 57.43
C ASN A 1075 -1.53 -62.16 57.01
N ILE A 1076 -0.68 -63.15 56.73
CA ILE A 1076 -1.08 -64.54 56.47
C ILE A 1076 -0.18 -65.53 57.23
N TYR A 1077 -0.76 -66.59 57.80
CA TYR A 1077 -0.03 -67.55 58.64
C TYR A 1077 0.15 -68.91 57.96
N ARG A 1078 1.38 -69.46 57.92
CA ARG A 1078 1.67 -70.80 57.42
C ARG A 1078 1.83 -71.80 58.58
N LYS A 1079 1.11 -72.93 58.55
CA LYS A 1079 1.11 -73.96 59.63
C LYS A 1079 2.48 -74.65 59.82
N VAL A 1080 2.76 -75.10 61.05
CA VAL A 1080 4.04 -75.76 61.44
C VAL A 1080 3.79 -77.04 62.25
N THR A 1081 4.44 -78.13 61.87
CA THR A 1081 4.48 -79.45 62.53
C THR A 1081 5.92 -79.79 62.89
N MET A 1082 6.17 -80.21 64.13
CA MET A 1082 7.49 -80.64 64.60
C MET A 1082 7.46 -82.04 65.19
N VAL A 1083 8.53 -82.82 64.97
CA VAL A 1083 8.65 -84.19 65.48
C VAL A 1083 10.01 -84.36 66.18
N LEU A 1084 10.00 -84.69 67.46
CA LEU A 1084 11.17 -84.88 68.32
C LEU A 1084 11.20 -86.29 68.90
N LYS A 1085 12.37 -86.81 69.29
CA LYS A 1085 12.50 -88.10 69.99
C LYS A 1085 13.30 -87.97 71.28
N ALA A 1086 12.83 -88.61 72.36
CA ALA A 1086 13.56 -88.62 73.62
C ALA A 1086 14.91 -89.35 73.48
N GLY A 1087 15.98 -88.74 74.00
CA GLY A 1087 17.34 -89.24 73.88
C GLY A 1087 18.07 -88.89 72.59
N GLN A 1088 17.41 -88.25 71.61
CA GLN A 1088 18.04 -87.81 70.35
C GLN A 1088 18.20 -86.30 70.28
N ASN A 1089 19.34 -85.83 69.77
CA ASN A 1089 19.66 -84.41 69.58
C ASN A 1089 19.22 -83.87 68.20
N LYS A 1090 18.24 -84.53 67.57
CA LYS A 1090 17.69 -84.16 66.27
C LYS A 1090 16.17 -84.12 66.32
N PHE A 1091 15.58 -83.23 65.56
CA PHE A 1091 14.14 -83.13 65.35
C PHE A 1091 13.83 -82.70 63.92
N THR A 1092 12.56 -82.75 63.51
CA THR A 1092 12.16 -82.22 62.20
C THR A 1092 11.15 -81.10 62.33
N VAL A 1093 11.24 -80.08 61.48
CA VAL A 1093 10.24 -79.01 61.29
C VAL A 1093 9.65 -79.14 59.89
N ASN A 1094 8.36 -79.45 59.78
CA ASN A 1094 7.67 -79.73 58.52
C ASN A 1094 8.41 -80.76 57.62
N GLY A 1095 9.07 -81.75 58.24
CA GLY A 1095 9.83 -82.80 57.56
C GLY A 1095 11.31 -82.49 57.28
N VAL A 1096 11.77 -81.27 57.54
CA VAL A 1096 13.19 -80.88 57.41
C VAL A 1096 13.92 -81.15 58.73
N GLU A 1097 15.07 -81.83 58.68
CA GLU A 1097 15.87 -82.16 59.87
C GLU A 1097 16.60 -80.95 60.44
N GLU A 1098 16.52 -80.79 61.77
CA GLU A 1098 17.10 -79.73 62.57
C GLU A 1098 17.81 -80.31 63.81
N SER A 1099 18.76 -79.57 64.37
CA SER A 1099 19.54 -80.00 65.53
C SER A 1099 19.02 -79.40 66.84
N LEU A 1100 19.09 -80.18 67.92
CA LEU A 1100 18.88 -79.73 69.29
C LEU A 1100 20.20 -79.67 70.05
N ASP A 1101 20.40 -78.60 70.82
CA ASP A 1101 21.56 -78.43 71.70
C ASP A 1101 21.72 -79.52 72.76
N ALA A 1102 20.60 -80.18 73.14
CA ALA A 1102 20.57 -81.28 74.08
C ALA A 1102 19.42 -82.24 73.72
N PRO A 1103 19.55 -83.55 73.98
CA PRO A 1103 18.44 -84.47 73.74
C PRO A 1103 17.28 -84.20 74.71
N PRO A 1104 16.00 -84.30 74.27
CA PRO A 1104 14.87 -84.34 75.18
C PRO A 1104 15.01 -85.49 76.18
N ILE A 1105 14.68 -85.25 77.43
CA ILE A 1105 14.77 -86.25 78.50
C ILE A 1105 13.42 -86.49 79.15
N ILE A 1106 13.27 -87.66 79.76
CA ILE A 1106 12.10 -87.99 80.59
C ILE A 1106 12.55 -87.97 82.05
N LYS A 1107 11.96 -87.09 82.85
CA LYS A 1107 12.22 -86.97 84.29
C LYS A 1107 10.89 -86.87 85.03
N ASN A 1108 10.74 -87.64 86.12
CA ASN A 1108 9.52 -87.67 86.94
C ASN A 1108 8.22 -87.91 86.13
N GLY A 1109 8.30 -88.64 85.01
CA GLY A 1109 7.16 -88.92 84.13
C GLY A 1109 6.74 -87.79 83.18
N ARG A 1110 7.57 -86.76 82.99
CA ARG A 1110 7.37 -85.68 82.00
C ARG A 1110 8.59 -85.53 81.09
N THR A 1111 8.33 -85.11 79.86
CA THR A 1111 9.39 -84.79 78.90
C THR A 1111 9.83 -83.35 79.10
N LEU A 1112 11.13 -83.16 79.34
CA LEU A 1112 11.76 -81.85 79.33
C LEU A 1112 12.60 -81.71 78.05
N VAL A 1113 12.54 -80.55 77.40
CA VAL A 1113 13.22 -80.25 76.14
C VAL A 1113 14.03 -78.96 76.23
N PRO A 1114 15.13 -78.82 75.45
CA PRO A 1114 15.74 -77.51 75.27
C PRO A 1114 14.82 -76.68 74.38
N ILE A 1115 14.11 -75.73 74.98
CA ILE A 1115 12.97 -75.07 74.31
C ILE A 1115 13.38 -74.11 73.18
N ARG A 1116 14.63 -73.60 73.22
CA ARG A 1116 15.08 -72.49 72.36
C ARG A 1116 14.89 -72.81 70.88
N ALA A 1117 15.47 -73.90 70.40
CA ALA A 1117 15.38 -74.31 68.99
C ALA A 1117 13.93 -74.54 68.54
N ILE A 1118 13.05 -75.01 69.44
CA ILE A 1118 11.64 -75.27 69.16
C ILE A 1118 10.85 -73.96 69.01
N VAL A 1119 11.11 -72.99 69.88
CA VAL A 1119 10.44 -71.68 69.85
C VAL A 1119 10.96 -70.83 68.68
N GLU A 1120 12.26 -70.85 68.41
CA GLU A 1120 12.87 -70.15 67.28
C GLU A 1120 12.37 -70.68 65.93
N ALA A 1121 12.21 -72.00 65.78
CA ALA A 1121 11.59 -72.62 64.61
C ALA A 1121 10.13 -72.18 64.37
N LEU A 1122 9.46 -71.67 65.40
CA LEU A 1122 8.10 -71.13 65.34
C LEU A 1122 8.07 -69.61 65.13
N GLY A 1123 9.23 -68.95 65.01
CA GLY A 1123 9.35 -67.50 64.90
C GLY A 1123 9.25 -66.77 66.25
N GLY A 1124 9.44 -67.49 67.36
CA GLY A 1124 9.45 -66.93 68.71
C GLY A 1124 10.87 -66.67 69.23
N THR A 1125 10.96 -65.97 70.35
CA THR A 1125 12.23 -65.64 71.02
C THR A 1125 12.25 -66.22 72.42
N VAL A 1126 13.41 -66.76 72.83
CA VAL A 1126 13.64 -67.23 74.21
C VAL A 1126 14.73 -66.40 74.86
N ILE A 1127 14.35 -65.67 75.92
CA ILE A 1127 15.23 -64.79 76.68
C ILE A 1127 15.60 -65.47 77.99
N TRP A 1128 16.91 -65.55 78.26
CA TRP A 1128 17.45 -66.02 79.54
C TRP A 1128 17.86 -64.83 80.41
N GLU A 1129 17.40 -64.82 81.65
CA GLU A 1129 17.78 -63.83 82.66
C GLU A 1129 18.52 -64.53 83.82
N ASP A 1130 19.83 -64.34 83.89
CA ASP A 1130 20.69 -65.12 84.77
C ASP A 1130 20.51 -64.79 86.27
N SER A 1131 20.28 -63.51 86.59
CA SER A 1131 20.11 -63.00 87.96
C SER A 1131 18.96 -63.69 88.70
N ASN A 1132 17.87 -63.98 88.00
CA ASN A 1132 16.67 -64.59 88.54
C ASN A 1132 16.48 -66.04 88.12
N LYS A 1133 17.43 -66.61 87.35
CA LYS A 1133 17.32 -67.91 86.68
C LYS A 1133 15.96 -68.07 86.00
N LYS A 1134 15.55 -67.03 85.27
CA LYS A 1134 14.24 -66.90 84.63
C LYS A 1134 14.37 -67.07 83.12
N ILE A 1135 13.40 -67.75 82.52
CA ILE A 1135 13.27 -67.93 81.08
C ILE A 1135 11.97 -67.28 80.64
N THR A 1136 12.07 -66.37 79.67
CA THR A 1136 10.92 -65.74 79.04
C THR A 1136 10.82 -66.24 77.61
N ILE A 1137 9.67 -66.81 77.26
CA ILE A 1137 9.32 -67.24 75.92
C ILE A 1137 8.34 -66.22 75.36
N LEU A 1138 8.61 -65.72 74.15
CA LEU A 1138 7.76 -64.82 73.39
C LEU A 1138 7.44 -65.46 72.05
N LEU A 1139 6.17 -65.66 71.73
CA LEU A 1139 5.74 -66.19 70.44
C LEU A 1139 4.38 -65.63 70.08
N LYS A 1140 4.28 -64.92 68.94
CA LYS A 1140 3.11 -64.09 68.60
C LYS A 1140 2.81 -63.10 69.74
N ASP A 1141 1.58 -63.07 70.25
CA ASP A 1141 1.15 -62.23 71.37
C ASP A 1141 1.27 -62.93 72.74
N GLU A 1142 1.78 -64.16 72.77
CA GLU A 1142 1.88 -64.98 73.98
C GLU A 1142 3.26 -64.85 74.65
N LYS A 1143 3.26 -64.60 75.97
CA LYS A 1143 4.43 -64.49 76.82
C LYS A 1143 4.36 -65.52 77.96
N ILE A 1144 5.38 -66.36 78.07
CA ILE A 1144 5.51 -67.32 79.18
C ILE A 1144 6.81 -67.08 79.92
N GLU A 1145 6.73 -66.84 81.22
CA GLU A 1145 7.87 -66.67 82.13
C GLU A 1145 7.95 -67.87 83.07
N LEU A 1146 9.10 -68.53 83.12
CA LEU A 1146 9.35 -69.68 83.98
C LEU A 1146 10.65 -69.47 84.77
N TRP A 1147 10.75 -70.07 85.96
CA TRP A 1147 11.94 -69.98 86.80
C TRP A 1147 12.53 -71.37 87.06
N ILE A 1148 13.86 -71.50 86.95
CA ILE A 1148 14.56 -72.75 87.26
C ILE A 1148 14.27 -73.20 88.69
N GLY A 1149 13.94 -74.48 88.86
CA GLY A 1149 13.67 -75.11 90.14
C GLY A 1149 12.29 -74.80 90.74
N LYS A 1150 11.44 -74.01 90.08
CA LYS A 1150 10.10 -73.64 90.59
C LYS A 1150 8.99 -74.27 89.74
N ASN A 1151 7.98 -74.86 90.38
CA ASN A 1151 6.78 -75.36 89.71
C ASN A 1151 5.75 -74.25 89.42
N ILE A 1152 6.23 -73.08 89.01
CA ILE A 1152 5.40 -71.89 88.80
C ILE A 1152 5.85 -71.22 87.51
N ALA A 1153 4.88 -70.84 86.69
CA ALA A 1153 5.08 -70.05 85.49
C ALA A 1153 4.05 -68.93 85.40
N VAL A 1154 4.39 -67.84 84.73
CA VAL A 1154 3.48 -66.71 84.46
C VAL A 1154 3.22 -66.68 82.96
N THR A 1155 1.97 -66.88 82.57
CA THR A 1155 1.53 -66.84 81.16
C THR A 1155 0.67 -65.60 80.96
N ASN A 1156 1.12 -64.65 80.15
CA ASN A 1156 0.48 -63.35 79.92
C ASN A 1156 0.07 -62.62 81.21
N GLY A 1157 0.95 -62.65 82.23
CA GLY A 1157 0.70 -62.03 83.53
C GLY A 1157 -0.11 -62.89 84.52
N ILE A 1158 -0.63 -64.06 84.10
CA ILE A 1158 -1.37 -64.98 84.98
C ILE A 1158 -0.44 -66.05 85.54
N VAL A 1159 -0.37 -66.17 86.87
CA VAL A 1159 0.39 -67.21 87.58
C VAL A 1159 -0.30 -68.56 87.43
N LYS A 1160 0.44 -69.58 86.99
CA LYS A 1160 0.00 -70.98 86.83
C LYS A 1160 1.03 -71.95 87.40
N LEU A 1161 0.56 -73.09 87.91
CA LEU A 1161 1.44 -74.22 88.23
C LEU A 1161 1.83 -74.96 86.95
N ILE A 1162 3.09 -75.39 86.84
CA ILE A 1162 3.60 -76.05 85.62
C ILE A 1162 3.04 -77.47 85.52
N ASP A 1163 2.96 -78.18 86.64
CA ASP A 1163 2.18 -79.41 86.79
C ASP A 1163 1.52 -79.42 88.18
N TYR A 1164 0.19 -79.46 88.22
CA TYR A 1164 -0.55 -79.41 89.49
C TYR A 1164 -0.57 -80.75 90.23
N LEU A 1165 -0.36 -81.87 89.53
CA LEU A 1165 -0.39 -83.22 90.11
C LEU A 1165 0.98 -83.62 90.66
N ASN A 1166 2.05 -83.09 90.08
CA ASN A 1166 3.40 -83.41 90.49
C ASN A 1166 4.24 -82.13 90.66
N PRO A 1167 4.42 -81.64 91.91
CA PRO A 1167 5.19 -80.43 92.17
C PRO A 1167 6.69 -80.55 91.90
N ASP A 1168 7.21 -81.76 91.69
CA ASP A 1168 8.62 -82.00 91.33
C ASP A 1168 8.91 -81.78 89.84
N ILE A 1169 7.88 -81.44 89.04
CA ILE A 1169 8.05 -81.07 87.63
C ILE A 1169 8.38 -79.59 87.53
N VAL A 1170 9.66 -79.29 87.38
CA VAL A 1170 10.18 -77.93 87.32
C VAL A 1170 11.11 -77.73 86.11
N PRO A 1171 11.24 -76.50 85.59
CA PRO A 1171 12.33 -76.11 84.71
C PRO A 1171 13.68 -76.40 85.37
N GLU A 1172 14.63 -76.98 84.63
CA GLU A 1172 15.91 -77.38 85.20
C GLU A 1172 17.07 -77.11 84.26
N ILE A 1173 18.26 -76.89 84.80
CA ILE A 1173 19.49 -76.84 84.00
C ILE A 1173 20.14 -78.21 84.03
N ILE A 1174 20.28 -78.84 82.87
CA ILE A 1174 20.91 -80.15 82.72
C ILE A 1174 21.97 -80.02 81.62
N ASN A 1175 23.20 -80.42 81.94
CA ASN A 1175 24.37 -80.27 81.05
C ASN A 1175 24.54 -78.85 80.49
N GLY A 1176 24.27 -77.83 81.32
CA GLY A 1176 24.41 -76.42 80.92
C GLY A 1176 23.32 -75.90 79.97
N ARG A 1177 22.21 -76.64 79.80
CA ARG A 1177 21.05 -76.21 79.02
C ARG A 1177 19.78 -76.20 79.86
N ALA A 1178 18.95 -75.17 79.66
CA ALA A 1178 17.65 -75.09 80.30
C ALA A 1178 16.66 -76.05 79.62
N MET A 1179 16.23 -77.05 80.38
CA MET A 1179 15.32 -78.10 79.98
C MET A 1179 13.94 -77.80 80.57
N LEU A 1180 12.94 -77.64 79.70
CA LEU A 1180 11.62 -77.18 80.09
C LEU A 1180 10.52 -78.20 79.82
N PRO A 1181 9.48 -78.30 80.67
CA PRO A 1181 8.36 -79.20 80.46
C PRO A 1181 7.56 -78.85 79.19
N ILE A 1182 7.71 -79.66 78.14
CA ILE A 1182 7.20 -79.33 76.80
C ILE A 1182 5.67 -79.24 76.74
N ARG A 1183 4.96 -80.09 77.49
CA ARG A 1183 3.49 -80.12 77.48
C ARG A 1183 2.89 -78.83 78.05
N PHE A 1184 3.48 -78.29 79.12
CA PHE A 1184 3.02 -77.03 79.71
C PHE A 1184 3.23 -75.86 78.74
N ILE A 1185 4.41 -75.80 78.11
CA ILE A 1185 4.75 -74.72 77.17
C ILE A 1185 3.86 -74.78 75.94
N ALA A 1186 3.72 -75.95 75.33
CA ALA A 1186 2.88 -76.12 74.15
C ALA A 1186 1.42 -75.77 74.41
N ALA A 1187 0.82 -76.23 75.52
CA ALA A 1187 -0.56 -75.92 75.85
C ALA A 1187 -0.83 -74.42 76.03
N ASN A 1188 0.14 -73.67 76.58
CA ASN A 1188 0.01 -72.23 76.77
C ASN A 1188 0.40 -71.41 75.53
N LEU A 1189 1.07 -72.03 74.56
CA LEU A 1189 1.36 -71.40 73.26
C LEU A 1189 0.37 -71.83 72.16
N GLY A 1190 -0.66 -72.60 72.51
CA GLY A 1190 -1.71 -73.05 71.58
C GLY A 1190 -1.36 -74.27 70.74
N PHE A 1191 -0.29 -74.99 71.07
CA PHE A 1191 0.16 -76.17 70.34
C PHE A 1191 -0.32 -77.47 70.99
N ASN A 1192 -0.64 -78.46 70.15
CA ASN A 1192 -0.96 -79.80 70.61
C ASN A 1192 0.29 -80.67 70.66
N VAL A 1193 0.49 -81.39 71.77
CA VAL A 1193 1.62 -82.32 71.96
C VAL A 1193 1.10 -83.73 72.06
N GLN A 1194 1.52 -84.57 71.11
CA GLN A 1194 1.26 -86.00 71.11
C GLN A 1194 2.50 -86.75 71.57
N TRP A 1195 2.30 -87.80 72.38
CA TRP A 1195 3.36 -88.66 72.89
C TRP A 1195 3.12 -90.10 72.46
N ASP A 1196 4.12 -90.70 71.83
CA ASP A 1196 4.13 -92.13 71.52
C ASP A 1196 5.11 -92.85 72.47
N ASN A 1197 4.57 -93.73 73.32
CA ASN A 1197 5.35 -94.45 74.32
C ASN A 1197 6.26 -95.54 73.73
N ALA A 1198 5.91 -96.12 72.59
CA ALA A 1198 6.67 -97.20 71.96
C ALA A 1198 7.94 -96.66 71.29
N THR A 1199 7.81 -95.55 70.57
CA THR A 1199 8.91 -94.93 69.83
C THR A 1199 9.60 -93.80 70.60
N LYS A 1200 9.05 -93.41 71.74
CA LYS A 1200 9.48 -92.24 72.53
C LYS A 1200 9.47 -90.94 71.73
N THR A 1201 8.50 -90.80 70.81
CA THR A 1201 8.35 -89.66 69.89
C THR A 1201 7.37 -88.62 70.44
N ILE A 1202 7.67 -87.35 70.19
CA ILE A 1202 6.89 -86.18 70.56
C ILE A 1202 6.54 -85.44 69.28
N THR A 1203 5.26 -85.33 68.95
CA THR A 1203 4.79 -84.53 67.82
C THR A 1203 4.13 -83.26 68.33
N ILE A 1204 4.57 -82.11 67.86
CA ILE A 1204 4.05 -80.79 68.21
C ILE A 1204 3.40 -80.19 66.96
N ASN A 1205 2.11 -79.90 67.03
CA ASN A 1205 1.36 -79.28 65.92
C ASN A 1205 0.76 -77.95 66.37
N ASN A 1206 0.76 -76.96 65.47
CA ASN A 1206 -0.03 -75.73 65.62
C ASN A 1206 -1.45 -75.95 65.09
#